data_AF-A0A3D4CRK5-F1
#
_entry.id   AF-A0A3D4CRK5-F1
#
_cell.length_a   1.000
_cell.length_b   1.000
_cell.length_c   1.000
_cell.angle_alpha   90.00
_cell.angle_beta   90.00
_cell.angle_gamma   90.00
#
_symmetry.space_group_name_H-M   'P 1'
#
loop_
_entity.id
_entity.type
_entity.pdbx_description
1 polymer ?
#
loop_
_entity_poly.entity_id
_entity_poly.type
_entity_poly.pdbx_seq_one_letter_code
_entity_poly.pdbx_strand_id
1 'polypeptide(L)'
;MIFPSPIQILFLLVSSAALLMADQEDHWAFQPLQKPAIPSDLKNEWSINAVDLFTLQALGGAGLHPSPRAEPTTLLRRLSLDLTGLPPTLEELETYEFAVASKGPDEAYLELVERLLSSPHYGERWGRHWLDVGRYVQGKTKVAAVDRIDMAEPYRDYVVRAINADKPFDQFVVEQIAGDIVAGNALESSSRNQLDLLAAPGFLSIGPWFADCADPNTLRMDIIDEQISTTTQAFLGLNFACARCHDHFFDPIPTRDYYALAGIFGSTRILKKNSSNWRDGRYRLTQPEASREQIQAREQSEELVASLRQTRWQILADARKDLVSGEIREKGERYLSALKALPPMPAVEIEAENYQGQNNVRRVKVDAETVVETQRERLQWVGWRPELPEAGTYTMLLRCAAPESFRVELKIDGKSVVSELPLPASGGWDSRHFRWVSLGHYLFRSGRNDVRLWAEDHSYLPRIDKVRFVRTPPHRGKWLNEAAQEWNLRKEILSHLHFVPRAWPPGIADLERFYVPDGVPQIDAEIARLRALHSPLPRMLAVTEAPRTRNEPVHIAGDTYNVEKEEVTRAVPSLANHLVESPVIPENSSGRLQLARWIVDPGNPLTARVIANRIWQGHFGTGIVATPGDLGIQGARPTNQPLLDFLAASLIEMDWSLKDLHRIIVTSATYRQSSALTPSKASRDPDNKFLWRYPRRRLEAEALYDSMLSLAGKVPRQLSGQPLDNSKSKDRAMYILTSGRSPRGMGIEIRKMLHLFGYDPSGVPVHQRDHSVNTAQSLFWLNNKLPRYYATKLAERLLAIPDLNDEQRVTVAFRMIVGQSPRPLLMEQTFTYLDHCRIVQDLGETSSWARLILGIFSSDNFSYLK
;
A
#
# COMPACT_ATOMS: atom_id res chain seq x y z
N MET A 1 59.32 8.27 25.95
CA MET A 1 57.91 8.50 25.58
C MET A 1 57.27 9.24 26.73
N ILE A 2 56.96 10.52 26.55
CA ILE A 2 56.31 11.37 27.55
C ILE A 2 54.82 11.27 27.26
N PHE A 3 54.05 10.70 28.18
CA PHE A 3 52.59 10.71 28.07
C PHE A 3 52.07 12.14 28.26
N PRO A 4 51.08 12.60 27.48
CA PRO A 4 50.55 13.94 27.62
C PRO A 4 49.91 14.11 28.99
N SER A 5 50.13 15.26 29.62
CA SER A 5 49.55 15.55 30.94
C SER A 5 48.02 15.63 30.85
N PRO A 6 47.27 15.39 31.95
CA PRO A 6 45.81 15.52 31.97
C PRO A 6 45.32 16.88 31.44
N ILE A 7 46.12 17.94 31.62
CA ILE A 7 45.85 19.29 31.11
C ILE A 7 46.00 19.36 29.58
N GLN A 8 46.97 18.65 29.00
CA GLN A 8 47.12 18.55 27.54
C GLN A 8 45.98 17.72 26.91
N ILE A 9 45.50 16.68 27.59
CA ILE A 9 44.32 15.91 27.16
C ILE A 9 43.06 16.79 27.25
N LEU A 10 42.92 17.58 28.32
CA LEU A 10 41.82 18.54 28.46
C LEU A 10 41.87 19.64 27.40
N PHE A 11 43.05 20.19 27.10
CA PHE A 11 43.22 21.18 26.03
C PHE A 11 42.95 20.59 24.63
N LEU A 12 43.34 19.34 24.38
CA LEU A 12 43.02 18.62 23.15
C LEU A 12 41.52 18.36 23.02
N LEU A 13 40.83 18.02 24.13
CA LEU A 13 39.38 17.84 24.16
C LEU A 13 38.61 19.15 23.99
N VAL A 14 39.09 20.24 24.60
CA VAL A 14 38.48 21.58 24.48
C VAL A 14 38.73 22.18 23.10
N SER A 15 39.92 21.98 22.51
CA SER A 15 40.19 22.47 21.14
C SER A 15 39.44 21.67 20.07
N SER A 16 39.25 20.36 20.26
CA SER A 16 38.43 19.54 19.37
C SER A 16 36.93 19.84 19.51
N ALA A 17 36.43 20.11 20.72
CA ALA A 17 35.07 20.59 20.93
C ALA A 17 34.84 21.98 20.29
N ALA A 18 35.78 22.93 20.43
CA ALA A 18 35.68 24.24 19.80
C ALA A 18 35.77 24.19 18.26
N LEU A 19 36.58 23.28 17.70
CA LEU A 19 36.58 23.04 16.24
C LEU A 19 35.25 22.43 15.77
N LEU A 20 34.67 21.50 16.52
CA LEU A 20 33.37 20.88 16.20
C LEU A 20 32.22 21.88 16.24
N MET A 21 32.23 22.84 17.17
CA MET A 21 31.19 23.88 17.24
C MET A 21 31.33 24.96 16.16
N ALA A 22 32.55 25.29 15.73
CA ALA A 22 32.76 26.19 14.58
C ALA A 22 32.32 25.55 13.25
N ASP A 23 32.51 24.24 13.08
CA ASP A 23 32.12 23.49 11.88
C ASP A 23 30.58 23.29 11.77
N GLN A 24 29.82 23.51 12.85
CA GLN A 24 28.35 23.40 12.89
C GLN A 24 27.64 24.59 12.20
N GLU A 25 28.05 25.82 12.48
CA GLU A 25 27.44 27.02 11.88
C GLU A 25 27.88 27.22 10.41
N ASP A 26 29.07 26.76 10.04
CA ASP A 26 29.62 26.86 8.68
C ASP A 26 29.22 25.69 7.74
N HIS A 27 28.42 24.73 8.22
CA HIS A 27 28.06 23.56 7.42
C HIS A 27 27.19 23.93 6.22
N TRP A 28 27.57 23.43 5.03
CA TRP A 28 26.98 23.81 3.74
C TRP A 28 25.44 23.69 3.68
N ALA A 29 24.87 22.69 4.36
CA ALA A 29 23.43 22.42 4.33
C ALA A 29 22.62 23.48 5.08
N PHE A 30 23.21 24.13 6.09
CA PHE A 30 22.58 25.15 6.92
C PHE A 30 22.85 26.57 6.42
N GLN A 31 23.63 26.73 5.35
CA GLN A 31 23.82 28.03 4.70
C GLN A 31 22.59 28.43 3.88
N PRO A 32 22.29 29.74 3.77
CA PRO A 32 21.24 30.25 2.89
C PRO A 32 21.37 29.67 1.48
N LEU A 33 20.24 29.32 0.87
CA LEU A 33 20.23 28.82 -0.51
C LEU A 33 20.48 30.01 -1.47
N GLN A 34 21.67 30.03 -2.07
CA GLN A 34 22.03 31.00 -3.10
C GLN A 34 22.17 30.31 -4.45
N LYS A 35 21.58 30.89 -5.49
CA LYS A 35 21.75 30.37 -6.86
C LYS A 35 23.16 30.70 -7.36
N PRO A 36 24.02 29.70 -7.62
CA PRO A 36 25.39 29.96 -8.02
C PRO A 36 25.46 30.51 -9.44
N ALA A 37 26.49 31.31 -9.71
CA ALA A 37 26.78 31.79 -11.06
C ALA A 37 27.12 30.61 -11.97
N ILE A 38 26.54 30.62 -13.18
CA ILE A 38 26.76 29.56 -14.17
C ILE A 38 28.20 29.69 -14.73
N PRO A 39 29.03 28.62 -14.73
CA PRO A 39 30.39 28.61 -15.30
C PRO A 39 30.40 28.73 -16.84
N SER A 40 30.05 29.90 -17.37
CA SER A 40 29.87 30.12 -18.81
C SER A 40 31.15 29.99 -19.63
N ASP A 41 32.31 30.15 -18.99
CA ASP A 41 33.65 29.98 -19.57
C ASP A 41 33.96 28.52 -19.96
N LEU A 42 33.25 27.55 -19.37
CA LEU A 42 33.40 26.12 -19.68
C LEU A 42 32.50 25.65 -20.84
N LYS A 43 31.71 26.55 -21.43
CA LYS A 43 30.76 26.21 -22.50
C LYS A 43 31.50 25.69 -23.74
N ASN A 44 31.07 24.54 -24.23
CA ASN A 44 31.63 23.88 -25.41
C ASN A 44 30.52 23.12 -26.19
N GLU A 45 30.90 22.41 -27.25
CA GLU A 45 29.97 21.63 -28.09
C GLU A 45 29.28 20.48 -27.35
N TRP A 46 29.84 20.01 -26.21
CA TRP A 46 29.24 18.94 -25.41
C TRP A 46 28.13 19.47 -24.50
N SER A 47 28.28 20.68 -23.95
CA SER A 47 27.32 21.26 -23.00
C SER A 47 26.02 21.73 -23.67
N ILE A 48 24.86 21.28 -23.19
CA ILE A 48 23.53 21.67 -23.67
C ILE A 48 22.92 22.73 -22.73
N ASN A 49 23.00 22.51 -21.42
CA ASN A 49 22.41 23.40 -20.43
C ASN A 49 23.33 23.62 -19.21
N ALA A 50 22.86 24.36 -18.20
CA ALA A 50 23.67 24.72 -17.03
C ALA A 50 24.14 23.52 -16.20
N VAL A 51 23.36 22.43 -16.15
CA VAL A 51 23.77 21.18 -15.46
C VAL A 51 25.10 20.68 -16.01
N ASP A 52 25.25 20.73 -17.34
CA ASP A 52 26.45 20.28 -18.03
C ASP A 52 27.67 21.12 -17.67
N LEU A 53 27.49 22.44 -17.48
CA LEU A 53 28.59 23.34 -17.13
C LEU A 53 29.10 23.08 -15.70
N PHE A 54 28.19 22.86 -14.74
CA PHE A 54 28.61 22.46 -13.40
C PHE A 54 29.22 21.05 -13.38
N THR A 55 28.74 20.12 -14.20
CA THR A 55 29.37 18.79 -14.36
C THR A 55 30.78 18.92 -14.95
N LEU A 56 30.95 19.73 -16.00
CA LEU A 56 32.26 19.99 -16.61
C LEU A 56 33.23 20.64 -15.62
N GLN A 57 32.77 21.55 -14.77
CA GLN A 57 33.57 22.16 -13.72
C GLN A 57 34.13 21.10 -12.75
N ALA A 58 33.27 20.20 -12.26
CA ALA A 58 33.68 19.12 -11.38
C ALA A 58 34.62 18.11 -12.07
N LEU A 59 34.33 17.75 -13.32
CA LEU A 59 35.18 16.87 -14.12
C LEU A 59 36.56 17.48 -14.39
N GLY A 60 36.62 18.77 -14.74
CA GLY A 60 37.85 19.50 -14.97
C GLY A 60 38.75 19.54 -13.73
N GLY A 61 38.15 19.77 -12.55
CA GLY A 61 38.86 19.69 -11.27
C GLY A 61 39.45 18.31 -10.96
N ALA A 62 38.81 17.24 -11.45
CA ALA A 62 39.29 15.86 -11.33
C ALA A 62 40.20 15.40 -12.50
N GLY A 63 40.48 16.27 -13.48
CA GLY A 63 41.23 15.93 -14.68
C GLY A 63 40.53 14.86 -15.53
N LEU A 64 39.21 14.89 -15.59
CA LEU A 64 38.36 13.97 -16.35
C LEU A 64 37.63 14.71 -17.48
N HIS A 65 37.19 13.94 -18.47
CA HIS A 65 36.36 14.43 -19.57
C HIS A 65 35.14 13.53 -19.75
N PRO A 66 34.00 14.11 -20.18
CA PRO A 66 32.76 13.36 -20.33
C PRO A 66 32.87 12.29 -21.42
N SER A 67 31.97 11.31 -21.36
CA SER A 67 31.79 10.30 -22.39
C SER A 67 30.91 10.82 -23.52
N PRO A 68 31.02 10.23 -24.73
CA PRO A 68 30.17 10.62 -25.85
C PRO A 68 28.69 10.34 -25.54
N ARG A 69 27.81 10.98 -26.31
CA ARG A 69 26.36 10.76 -26.26
C ARG A 69 26.05 9.27 -26.51
N ALA A 70 25.06 8.74 -25.80
CA ALA A 70 24.54 7.40 -26.06
C ALA A 70 23.74 7.32 -27.38
N GLU A 71 23.67 6.13 -27.96
CA GLU A 71 22.87 5.87 -29.15
C GLU A 71 21.39 6.23 -28.95
N PRO A 72 20.67 6.73 -29.97
CA PRO A 72 19.28 7.17 -29.84
C PRO A 72 18.35 6.11 -29.21
N THR A 73 18.47 4.84 -29.61
CA THR A 73 17.65 3.74 -29.08
C THR A 73 17.97 3.40 -27.62
N THR A 74 19.23 3.57 -27.21
CA THR A 74 19.64 3.46 -25.80
C THR A 74 18.98 4.55 -24.96
N LEU A 75 19.00 5.80 -25.46
CA LEU A 75 18.34 6.93 -24.81
C LEU A 75 16.82 6.75 -24.73
N LEU A 76 16.17 6.24 -25.78
CA LEU A 76 14.73 5.93 -25.77
C LEU A 76 14.38 4.95 -24.65
N ARG A 77 15.10 3.81 -24.57
CA ARG A 77 14.84 2.80 -23.55
C ARG A 77 15.11 3.35 -22.15
N ARG A 78 16.23 4.05 -21.97
CA ARG A 78 16.63 4.67 -20.70
C ARG A 78 15.54 5.62 -20.21
N LEU A 79 15.16 6.59 -21.03
CA LEU A 79 14.19 7.61 -20.68
C LEU A 79 12.79 7.02 -20.43
N SER A 80 12.38 6.03 -21.24
CA SER A 80 11.10 5.34 -21.04
C SER A 80 11.03 4.64 -19.69
N LEU A 81 12.07 3.90 -19.31
CA LEU A 81 12.11 3.19 -18.03
C LEU A 81 12.32 4.13 -16.85
N ASP A 82 13.14 5.17 -16.99
CA ASP A 82 13.34 6.18 -15.93
C ASP A 82 12.07 6.94 -15.63
N LEU A 83 11.37 7.44 -16.66
CA LEU A 83 10.20 8.28 -16.47
C LEU A 83 8.90 7.51 -16.25
N THR A 84 8.75 6.30 -16.81
CA THR A 84 7.46 5.55 -16.73
C THR A 84 7.57 4.19 -16.05
N GLY A 85 8.78 3.69 -15.81
CA GLY A 85 9.00 2.32 -15.31
C GLY A 85 8.63 1.22 -16.31
N LEU A 86 8.33 1.59 -17.57
CA LEU A 86 7.89 0.68 -18.62
C LEU A 86 8.83 0.77 -19.84
N PRO A 87 9.20 -0.36 -20.44
CA PRO A 87 9.98 -0.36 -21.67
C PRO A 87 9.17 0.26 -22.82
N PRO A 88 9.82 0.86 -23.83
CA PRO A 88 9.13 1.38 -25.00
C PRO A 88 8.42 0.25 -25.75
N THR A 89 7.26 0.54 -26.34
CA THR A 89 6.62 -0.39 -27.28
C THR A 89 7.38 -0.41 -28.61
N LEU A 90 7.12 -1.43 -29.44
CA LEU A 90 7.71 -1.50 -30.78
C LEU A 90 7.29 -0.28 -31.63
N GLU A 91 6.02 0.12 -31.53
CA GLU A 91 5.48 1.32 -32.21
C GLU A 91 6.16 2.61 -31.74
N GLU A 92 6.39 2.77 -30.42
CA GLU A 92 7.11 3.94 -29.89
C GLU A 92 8.57 3.98 -30.38
N LEU A 93 9.19 2.81 -30.54
CA LEU A 93 10.55 2.67 -31.02
C LEU A 93 10.64 3.05 -32.51
N GLU A 94 9.76 2.50 -33.35
CA GLU A 94 9.69 2.83 -34.78
C GLU A 94 9.35 4.30 -35.02
N THR A 95 8.40 4.86 -34.25
CA THR A 95 8.04 6.28 -34.31
C THR A 95 9.24 7.17 -33.95
N TYR A 96 9.99 6.79 -32.92
CA TYR A 96 11.16 7.55 -32.50
C TYR A 96 12.31 7.47 -33.51
N GLU A 97 12.61 6.30 -34.07
CA GLU A 97 13.60 6.15 -35.14
C GLU A 97 13.23 6.98 -36.37
N PHE A 98 11.96 6.99 -36.76
CA PHE A 98 11.46 7.83 -37.85
C PHE A 98 11.64 9.33 -37.54
N ALA A 99 11.32 9.76 -36.31
CA ALA A 99 11.52 11.15 -35.88
C ALA A 99 13.00 11.55 -35.92
N VAL A 100 13.90 10.67 -35.46
CA VAL A 100 15.36 10.89 -35.52
C VAL A 100 15.83 11.06 -36.96
N ALA A 101 15.33 10.25 -37.90
CA ALA A 101 15.70 10.33 -39.31
C ALA A 101 15.12 11.57 -40.01
N SER A 102 13.92 12.00 -39.64
CA SER A 102 13.20 13.10 -40.32
C SER A 102 13.52 14.49 -39.79
N LYS A 103 13.68 14.63 -38.46
CA LYS A 103 13.89 15.92 -37.78
C LYS A 103 15.25 16.05 -37.08
N GLY A 104 15.99 14.93 -36.96
CA GLY A 104 17.25 14.87 -36.25
C GLY A 104 17.12 14.40 -34.80
N PRO A 105 18.23 13.96 -34.18
CA PRO A 105 18.21 13.26 -32.89
C PRO A 105 17.93 14.16 -31.68
N ASP A 106 18.05 15.48 -31.80
CA ASP A 106 17.81 16.41 -30.68
C ASP A 106 16.33 16.77 -30.55
N GLU A 107 15.70 17.18 -31.65
CA GLU A 107 14.27 17.50 -31.69
C GLU A 107 13.43 16.27 -31.33
N ALA A 108 13.75 15.10 -31.91
CA ALA A 108 13.06 13.85 -31.59
C ALA A 108 13.18 13.47 -30.10
N TYR A 109 14.33 13.75 -29.48
CA TYR A 109 14.54 13.46 -28.06
C TYR A 109 13.73 14.40 -27.16
N LEU A 110 13.63 15.70 -27.51
CA LEU A 110 12.81 16.65 -26.76
C LEU A 110 11.31 16.30 -26.85
N GLU A 111 10.81 15.95 -28.04
CA GLU A 111 9.42 15.47 -28.20
C GLU A 111 9.15 14.22 -27.36
N LEU A 112 10.13 13.30 -27.28
CA LEU A 112 10.05 12.12 -26.44
C LEU A 112 9.97 12.48 -24.95
N VAL A 113 10.76 13.44 -24.47
CA VAL A 113 10.73 13.92 -23.07
C VAL A 113 9.33 14.42 -22.71
N GLU A 114 8.75 15.33 -23.50
CA GLU A 114 7.41 15.87 -23.22
C GLU A 114 6.32 14.78 -23.24
N ARG A 115 6.42 13.85 -24.19
CA ARG A 115 5.48 12.73 -24.30
C ARG A 115 5.55 11.80 -23.09
N LEU A 116 6.73 11.56 -22.53
CA LEU A 116 6.89 10.68 -21.37
C LEU A 116 6.53 11.39 -20.06
N LEU A 117 6.84 12.68 -19.90
CA LEU A 117 6.40 13.49 -18.74
C LEU A 117 4.88 13.70 -18.68
N SER A 118 4.20 13.64 -19.82
CA SER A 118 2.74 13.65 -19.92
C SER A 118 2.10 12.26 -19.82
N SER A 119 2.88 11.19 -19.68
CA SER A 119 2.34 9.83 -19.53
C SER A 119 1.64 9.66 -18.16
N PRO A 120 0.48 9.01 -18.08
CA PRO A 120 -0.13 8.68 -16.78
C PRO A 120 0.74 7.72 -15.94
N HIS A 121 1.66 6.99 -16.56
CA HIS A 121 2.59 6.10 -15.88
C HIS A 121 3.76 6.83 -15.21
N TYR A 122 3.94 8.14 -15.49
CA TYR A 122 4.95 8.97 -14.83
C TYR A 122 4.72 9.04 -13.32
N GLY A 123 3.50 9.34 -12.89
CA GLY A 123 3.13 9.40 -11.48
C GLY A 123 3.20 8.04 -10.79
N GLU A 124 2.96 6.93 -11.50
CA GLU A 124 3.14 5.59 -10.94
C GLU A 124 4.63 5.29 -10.68
N ARG A 125 5.50 5.72 -11.60
CA ARG A 125 6.96 5.55 -11.49
C ARG A 125 7.55 6.42 -10.38
N TRP A 126 7.34 7.72 -10.44
CA TRP A 126 7.92 8.67 -9.48
C TRP A 126 7.19 8.69 -8.14
N GLY A 127 5.90 8.38 -8.13
CA GLY A 127 5.16 8.10 -6.91
C GLY A 127 5.72 6.91 -6.15
N ARG A 128 6.24 5.87 -6.83
CA ARG A 128 6.87 4.75 -6.13
C ARG A 128 8.12 5.17 -5.36
N HIS A 129 8.95 6.05 -5.92
CA HIS A 129 10.10 6.63 -5.23
C HIS A 129 9.68 7.44 -4.00
N TRP A 130 8.62 8.26 -4.11
CA TRP A 130 8.06 8.97 -2.96
C TRP A 130 7.53 8.01 -1.89
N LEU A 131 6.84 6.95 -2.29
CA LEU A 131 6.22 5.99 -1.38
C LEU A 131 7.23 5.19 -0.54
N ASP A 132 8.48 5.05 -1.00
CA ASP A 132 9.58 4.52 -0.18
C ASP A 132 9.93 5.45 0.99
N VAL A 133 10.05 6.74 0.72
CA VAL A 133 10.28 7.77 1.75
C VAL A 133 9.07 7.90 2.67
N GLY A 134 7.87 7.85 2.08
CA GLY A 134 6.59 7.88 2.77
C GLY A 134 6.23 6.58 3.48
N ARG A 135 7.10 5.56 3.55
CA ARG A 135 6.88 4.30 4.31
C ARG A 135 5.70 3.45 3.86
N TYR A 136 5.18 3.71 2.67
CA TYR A 136 4.05 2.96 2.17
C TYR A 136 4.49 1.55 1.82
N VAL A 137 3.90 0.57 2.51
CA VAL A 137 4.09 -0.85 2.22
C VAL A 137 2.83 -1.41 1.62
N GLN A 138 3.00 -2.05 0.47
CA GLN A 138 1.93 -2.82 -0.12
C GLN A 138 1.73 -4.15 0.64
N GLY A 139 0.63 -4.27 1.36
CA GLY A 139 0.30 -5.47 2.13
C GLY A 139 0.91 -5.47 3.54
N LYS A 140 1.37 -6.63 4.01
CA LYS A 140 1.88 -6.77 5.38
C LYS A 140 3.34 -6.34 5.48
N THR A 141 3.68 -5.57 6.52
CA THR A 141 5.06 -5.21 6.83
C THR A 141 5.87 -6.43 7.30
N LYS A 142 7.20 -6.34 7.22
CA LYS A 142 8.11 -7.37 7.76
C LYS A 142 8.34 -7.28 9.26
N VAL A 143 7.98 -6.16 9.89
CA VAL A 143 8.19 -5.93 11.32
C VAL A 143 7.23 -6.83 12.09
N ALA A 144 7.78 -7.67 12.98
CA ALA A 144 6.98 -8.52 13.85
C ALA A 144 6.04 -7.66 14.71
N ALA A 145 4.86 -8.17 15.02
CA ALA A 145 3.81 -7.45 15.76
C ALA A 145 3.23 -6.18 15.10
N VAL A 146 3.69 -5.79 13.91
CA VAL A 146 3.03 -4.75 13.09
C VAL A 146 2.04 -5.42 12.13
N ASP A 147 0.76 -5.09 12.29
CA ASP A 147 -0.31 -5.58 11.40
C ASP A 147 -0.25 -4.91 10.03
N ARG A 148 -0.93 -5.52 9.04
CA ARG A 148 -1.13 -4.90 7.72
C ARG A 148 -1.81 -3.54 7.90
N ILE A 149 -1.33 -2.54 7.17
CA ILE A 149 -1.94 -1.21 7.16
C ILE A 149 -3.05 -1.23 6.12
N ASP A 150 -4.27 -1.49 6.61
CA ASP A 150 -5.47 -1.44 5.78
C ASP A 150 -5.82 0.01 5.42
N MET A 151 -6.46 0.21 4.26
CA MET A 151 -7.00 1.51 3.81
C MET A 151 -5.94 2.58 3.50
N ALA A 152 -4.70 2.18 3.20
CA ALA A 152 -3.62 3.08 2.81
C ALA A 152 -3.60 3.36 1.28
N GLU A 153 -4.36 2.60 0.50
CA GLU A 153 -4.45 2.72 -0.96
C GLU A 153 -4.87 4.14 -1.42
N PRO A 154 -5.83 4.83 -0.77
CA PRO A 154 -6.18 6.21 -1.14
C PRO A 154 -5.00 7.19 -1.02
N TYR A 155 -4.08 6.98 -0.06
CA TYR A 155 -2.85 7.78 0.06
C TYR A 155 -1.90 7.51 -1.12
N ARG A 156 -1.68 6.24 -1.48
CA ARG A 156 -0.90 5.88 -2.67
C ARG A 156 -1.47 6.55 -3.92
N ASP A 157 -2.79 6.46 -4.10
CA ASP A 157 -3.46 6.98 -5.28
C ASP A 157 -3.41 8.51 -5.33
N TYR A 158 -3.45 9.18 -4.15
CA TYR A 158 -3.20 10.61 -4.02
C TYR A 158 -1.79 10.98 -4.51
N VAL A 159 -0.76 10.28 -4.03
CA VAL A 159 0.63 10.54 -4.44
C VAL A 159 0.79 10.43 -5.96
N VAL A 160 0.25 9.37 -6.56
CA VAL A 160 0.31 9.16 -8.02
C VAL A 160 -0.39 10.29 -8.77
N ARG A 161 -1.58 10.70 -8.32
CA ARG A 161 -2.32 11.81 -8.95
C ARG A 161 -1.59 13.14 -8.79
N ALA A 162 -1.09 13.46 -7.60
CA ALA A 162 -0.39 14.70 -7.33
C ALA A 162 0.85 14.87 -8.22
N ILE A 163 1.65 13.80 -8.36
CA ILE A 163 2.83 13.81 -9.23
C ILE A 163 2.44 13.88 -10.71
N ASN A 164 1.41 13.15 -11.15
CA ASN A 164 0.93 13.24 -12.53
C ASN A 164 0.41 14.63 -12.90
N ALA A 165 -0.28 15.29 -11.96
CA ALA A 165 -0.78 16.64 -12.10
C ALA A 165 0.32 17.72 -12.00
N ASP A 166 1.57 17.31 -11.72
CA ASP A 166 2.69 18.21 -11.45
C ASP A 166 2.35 19.23 -10.35
N LYS A 167 1.72 18.74 -9.28
CA LYS A 167 1.40 19.57 -8.11
C LYS A 167 2.69 20.21 -7.59
N PRO A 168 2.72 21.54 -7.38
CA PRO A 168 3.84 22.22 -6.76
C PRO A 168 4.30 21.46 -5.51
N PHE A 169 5.59 21.15 -5.43
CA PHE A 169 6.10 20.29 -4.36
C PHE A 169 5.90 20.89 -2.97
N ASP A 170 5.96 22.22 -2.84
CA ASP A 170 5.61 22.94 -1.61
C ASP A 170 4.15 22.67 -1.18
N GLN A 171 3.20 22.77 -2.10
CA GLN A 171 1.81 22.42 -1.84
C GLN A 171 1.68 20.95 -1.47
N PHE A 172 2.36 20.05 -2.20
CA PHE A 172 2.37 18.63 -1.89
C PHE A 172 2.82 18.38 -0.45
N VAL A 173 3.92 18.97 0.01
CA VAL A 173 4.42 18.88 1.39
C VAL A 173 3.41 19.41 2.40
N VAL A 174 2.78 20.56 2.14
CA VAL A 174 1.74 21.12 3.01
C VAL A 174 0.57 20.14 3.18
N GLU A 175 0.15 19.50 2.09
CA GLU A 175 -0.94 18.52 2.14
C GLU A 175 -0.54 17.24 2.89
N GLN A 176 0.71 16.78 2.79
CA GLN A 176 1.22 15.62 3.54
C GLN A 176 1.11 15.81 5.07
N ILE A 177 1.33 17.02 5.56
CA ILE A 177 1.40 17.32 7.00
C ILE A 177 0.06 17.86 7.52
N ALA A 178 -0.65 18.67 6.74
CA ALA A 178 -1.80 19.45 7.19
C ALA A 178 -2.99 19.44 6.21
N GLY A 179 -3.07 18.49 5.27
CA GLY A 179 -4.14 18.41 4.28
C GLY A 179 -5.55 18.39 4.86
N ASP A 180 -5.78 17.72 5.99
CA ASP A 180 -7.07 17.69 6.70
C ASP A 180 -7.49 19.07 7.24
N ILE A 181 -6.52 19.87 7.69
CA ILE A 181 -6.74 21.24 8.17
C ILE A 181 -7.09 22.15 6.99
N VAL A 182 -6.35 22.01 5.88
CA VAL A 182 -6.61 22.78 4.65
C VAL A 182 -7.99 22.43 4.09
N ALA A 183 -8.36 21.16 4.07
CA ALA A 183 -9.67 20.69 3.62
C ALA A 183 -10.83 21.24 4.48
N GLY A 184 -10.63 21.38 5.79
CA GLY A 184 -11.62 21.95 6.70
C GLY A 184 -11.92 23.44 6.44
N ASN A 185 -10.95 24.17 5.92
CA ASN A 185 -11.06 25.61 5.61
C ASN A 185 -11.53 25.90 4.18
N ALA A 186 -11.48 24.92 3.27
CA ALA A 186 -11.91 25.06 1.88
C ALA A 186 -13.45 25.03 1.80
N LEU A 187 -14.07 26.19 1.56
CA LEU A 187 -15.53 26.35 1.51
C LEU A 187 -16.18 25.71 0.28
N GLU A 188 -15.46 25.49 -0.83
CA GLU A 188 -16.05 25.04 -2.11
C GLU A 188 -15.03 24.28 -2.99
N SER A 189 -14.46 23.19 -2.49
CA SER A 189 -13.64 22.32 -3.36
C SER A 189 -14.49 21.23 -4.01
N SER A 190 -14.29 21.00 -5.31
CA SER A 190 -14.78 19.80 -6.00
C SER A 190 -14.51 18.54 -5.17
N SER A 191 -15.45 17.60 -5.14
CA SER A 191 -15.39 16.46 -4.20
C SER A 191 -14.08 15.69 -4.26
N ARG A 192 -13.41 15.61 -5.42
CA ARG A 192 -12.12 14.91 -5.55
C ARG A 192 -10.94 15.65 -4.92
N ASN A 193 -10.81 16.97 -5.12
CA ASN A 193 -9.72 17.73 -4.52
C ASN A 193 -9.80 17.68 -2.99
N GLN A 194 -11.02 17.70 -2.44
CA GLN A 194 -11.23 17.52 -1.01
C GLN A 194 -10.78 16.15 -0.52
N LEU A 195 -11.12 15.07 -1.25
CA LEU A 195 -10.71 13.71 -0.90
C LEU A 195 -9.18 13.56 -0.96
N ASP A 196 -8.53 14.21 -1.91
CA ASP A 196 -7.07 14.19 -2.03
C ASP A 196 -6.41 14.91 -0.84
N LEU A 197 -6.93 16.07 -0.43
CA LEU A 197 -6.49 16.77 0.80
C LEU A 197 -6.71 15.93 2.06
N LEU A 198 -7.79 15.16 2.14
CA LEU A 198 -8.09 14.28 3.27
C LEU A 198 -7.25 12.99 3.27
N ALA A 199 -6.81 12.52 2.09
CA ALA A 199 -5.97 11.34 1.94
C ALA A 199 -4.47 11.63 2.17
N ALA A 200 -4.01 12.84 1.84
CA ALA A 200 -2.60 13.23 1.93
C ALA A 200 -1.97 13.05 3.33
N PRO A 201 -2.64 13.44 4.44
CA PRO A 201 -2.15 13.17 5.80
C PRO A 201 -2.01 11.69 6.17
N GLY A 202 -2.45 10.76 5.30
CA GLY A 202 -2.10 9.35 5.40
C GLY A 202 -0.60 9.13 5.65
N PHE A 203 0.27 10.02 5.15
CA PHE A 203 1.70 10.08 5.47
C PHE A 203 2.04 10.09 6.96
N LEU A 204 1.23 10.71 7.81
CA LEU A 204 1.43 10.72 9.27
C LEU A 204 0.82 9.49 9.96
N SER A 205 0.01 8.68 9.27
CA SER A 205 -0.70 7.54 9.83
C SER A 205 -0.17 6.17 9.37
N ILE A 206 0.52 6.10 8.24
CA ILE A 206 1.05 4.84 7.65
C ILE A 206 2.33 4.34 8.30
N GLY A 207 2.94 5.07 9.22
CA GLY A 207 4.12 4.59 9.93
C GLY A 207 3.87 3.31 10.74
N PRO A 208 4.92 2.51 11.02
CA PRO A 208 4.83 1.30 11.79
C PRO A 208 4.77 1.65 13.27
N TRP A 209 3.88 0.99 14.01
CA TRP A 209 3.84 1.09 15.47
C TRP A 209 3.30 -0.21 16.07
N PHE A 210 3.78 -0.53 17.26
CA PHE A 210 3.46 -1.77 17.97
C PHE A 210 2.09 -1.66 18.64
N ALA A 211 1.05 -2.10 17.93
CA ALA A 211 -0.33 -2.02 18.41
C ALA A 211 -0.58 -2.82 19.69
N ASP A 212 0.27 -3.80 19.96
CA ASP A 212 0.29 -4.65 21.15
C ASP A 212 1.16 -4.10 22.28
N CYS A 213 1.80 -2.94 22.11
CA CYS A 213 2.52 -2.26 23.19
C CYS A 213 1.59 -2.04 24.38
N ALA A 214 1.90 -2.69 25.51
CA ALA A 214 1.03 -2.69 26.67
C ALA A 214 0.91 -1.29 27.30
N ASP A 215 1.99 -0.52 27.29
CA ASP A 215 2.04 0.82 27.86
C ASP A 215 1.51 1.89 26.87
N PRO A 216 0.38 2.56 27.18
CA PRO A 216 -0.16 3.62 26.33
C PRO A 216 0.73 4.87 26.20
N ASN A 217 1.58 5.18 27.20
CA ASN A 217 2.46 6.35 27.15
C ASN A 217 3.63 6.11 26.22
N THR A 218 4.27 4.95 26.34
CA THR A 218 5.32 4.50 25.40
C THR A 218 4.81 4.44 23.97
N LEU A 219 3.64 3.83 23.72
CA LEU A 219 3.07 3.82 22.37
C LEU A 219 2.82 5.23 21.82
N ARG A 220 2.31 6.15 22.64
CA ARG A 220 2.07 7.53 22.21
C ARG A 220 3.38 8.18 21.75
N MET A 221 4.44 8.04 22.53
CA MET A 221 5.74 8.62 22.18
C MET A 221 6.37 7.94 20.97
N ASP A 222 6.21 6.63 20.80
CA ASP A 222 6.72 5.93 19.61
C ASP A 222 6.00 6.37 18.32
N ILE A 223 4.69 6.64 18.39
CA ILE A 223 3.95 7.24 17.26
C ILE A 223 4.48 8.64 16.93
N ILE A 224 4.69 9.48 17.96
CA ILE A 224 5.20 10.83 17.79
C ILE A 224 6.61 10.81 17.20
N ASP A 225 7.49 9.96 17.73
CA ASP A 225 8.86 9.79 17.28
C ASP A 225 8.94 9.34 15.82
N GLU A 226 8.07 8.41 15.43
CA GLU A 226 7.93 7.96 14.05
C GLU A 226 7.55 9.13 13.13
N GLN A 227 6.56 9.95 13.52
CA GLN A 227 6.12 11.12 12.75
C GLN A 227 7.22 12.18 12.63
N ILE A 228 7.96 12.46 13.71
CA ILE A 228 9.11 13.38 13.72
C ILE A 228 10.18 12.86 12.76
N SER A 229 10.67 11.64 13.00
CA SER A 229 11.76 11.02 12.25
C SER A 229 11.48 11.00 10.75
N THR A 230 10.29 10.57 10.38
CA THR A 230 9.83 10.62 8.99
C THR A 230 9.84 12.04 8.43
N THR A 231 9.25 13.00 9.13
CA THR A 231 9.02 14.34 8.58
C THR A 231 10.35 15.06 8.40
N THR A 232 11.24 14.95 9.39
CA THR A 232 12.55 15.60 9.34
C THR A 232 13.45 14.95 8.29
N GLN A 233 13.46 13.62 8.17
CA GLN A 233 14.25 12.97 7.11
C GLN A 233 13.66 13.22 5.72
N ALA A 234 12.34 13.17 5.56
CA ALA A 234 11.68 13.35 4.27
C ALA A 234 11.77 14.80 3.76
N PHE A 235 11.66 15.80 4.62
CA PHE A 235 11.58 17.18 4.13
C PHE A 235 12.77 18.05 4.48
N LEU A 236 13.47 17.77 5.58
CA LEU A 236 14.66 18.52 5.99
C LEU A 236 15.96 17.76 5.70
N GLY A 237 15.87 16.46 5.45
CA GLY A 237 17.04 15.60 5.28
C GLY A 237 17.87 15.57 6.55
N LEU A 238 17.24 15.51 7.72
CA LEU A 238 17.92 15.50 9.02
C LEU A 238 17.37 14.39 9.91
N ASN A 239 18.25 13.80 10.71
CA ASN A 239 17.90 12.75 11.67
C ASN A 239 17.75 13.31 13.09
N PHE A 240 16.52 13.39 13.57
CA PHE A 240 16.21 13.92 14.91
C PHE A 240 16.22 12.83 16.00
N ALA A 241 16.45 11.56 15.67
CA ALA A 241 16.25 10.45 16.60
C ALA A 241 17.12 10.54 17.87
N CYS A 242 18.37 11.02 17.76
CA CYS A 242 19.24 11.18 18.93
C CYS A 242 18.75 12.29 19.89
N ALA A 243 18.12 13.34 19.33
CA ALA A 243 17.62 14.50 20.07
C ALA A 243 16.52 14.13 21.08
N ARG A 244 15.90 12.95 20.94
CA ARG A 244 14.91 12.39 21.86
C ARG A 244 15.43 12.26 23.29
N CYS A 245 16.69 11.87 23.47
CA CYS A 245 17.24 11.55 24.79
C CYS A 245 18.26 12.57 25.30
N HIS A 246 18.98 13.23 24.38
CA HIS A 246 20.01 14.23 24.67
C HIS A 246 20.20 15.12 23.44
N ASP A 247 20.83 16.28 23.59
CA ASP A 247 21.12 17.16 22.43
C ASP A 247 21.89 16.38 21.37
N HIS A 248 21.54 16.58 20.10
CA HIS A 248 22.16 15.83 19.02
C HIS A 248 23.69 16.06 19.01
N PHE A 249 24.47 14.98 18.89
CA PHE A 249 25.93 15.04 19.09
C PHE A 249 26.67 15.89 18.06
N PHE A 250 26.16 15.95 16.83
CA PHE A 250 26.85 16.55 15.69
C PHE A 250 26.04 17.68 15.07
N ASP A 251 24.81 17.43 14.66
CA ASP A 251 23.93 18.49 14.14
C ASP A 251 23.42 19.42 15.25
N PRO A 252 23.16 20.71 14.94
CA PRO A 252 22.68 21.72 15.89
C PRO A 252 21.19 21.53 16.21
N ILE A 253 20.84 20.36 16.75
CA ILE A 253 19.46 19.96 17.07
C ILE A 253 19.36 19.73 18.59
N PRO A 254 18.93 20.73 19.37
CA PRO A 254 18.74 20.56 20.80
C PRO A 254 17.55 19.62 21.09
N THR A 255 17.59 18.94 22.23
CA THR A 255 16.48 18.12 22.72
C THR A 255 15.17 18.90 22.80
N ARG A 256 15.24 20.20 23.12
CA ARG A 256 14.05 21.07 23.14
C ARG A 256 13.39 21.22 21.77
N ASP A 257 14.13 21.19 20.66
CA ASP A 257 13.53 21.22 19.32
C ASP A 257 12.77 19.93 19.02
N TYR A 258 13.32 18.78 19.45
CA TYR A 258 12.61 17.50 19.36
C TYR A 258 11.29 17.55 20.14
N TYR A 259 11.31 18.04 21.38
CA TYR A 259 10.09 18.11 22.21
C TYR A 259 9.10 19.19 21.77
N ALA A 260 9.57 20.26 21.13
CA ALA A 260 8.71 21.23 20.45
C ALA A 260 7.91 20.58 19.31
N LEU A 261 8.57 19.77 18.47
CA LEU A 261 7.91 18.96 17.44
C LEU A 261 7.03 17.86 18.07
N ALA A 262 7.47 17.26 19.18
CA ALA A 262 6.68 16.26 19.90
C ALA A 262 5.35 16.83 20.42
N GLY A 263 5.33 18.10 20.81
CA GLY A 263 4.08 18.81 21.12
C GLY A 263 3.16 18.96 19.90
N ILE A 264 3.72 19.26 18.72
CA ILE A 264 2.96 19.39 17.46
C ILE A 264 2.31 18.06 17.07
N PHE A 265 3.11 17.01 16.97
CA PHE A 265 2.65 15.67 16.60
C PHE A 265 1.85 14.99 17.72
N GLY A 266 2.16 15.28 18.97
CA GLY A 266 1.37 14.85 20.14
C GLY A 266 -0.01 15.50 20.22
N SER A 267 -0.21 16.61 19.50
CA SER A 267 -1.50 17.27 19.28
C SER A 267 -2.19 16.79 17.99
N THR A 268 -1.69 15.71 17.37
CA THR A 268 -2.24 15.08 16.16
C THR A 268 -2.88 13.74 16.52
N ARG A 269 -4.09 13.47 16.01
CA ARG A 269 -4.83 12.24 16.28
C ARG A 269 -4.89 11.34 15.06
N ILE A 270 -4.20 10.21 15.15
CA ILE A 270 -4.23 9.12 14.15
C ILE A 270 -4.91 7.83 14.67
N LEU A 271 -5.36 7.81 15.93
CA LEU A 271 -6.03 6.66 16.55
C LEU A 271 -7.49 6.98 16.84
N LYS A 272 -8.39 6.01 16.62
CA LYS A 272 -9.82 6.15 16.98
C LYS A 272 -10.01 6.24 18.50
N LYS A 273 -9.32 5.37 19.25
CA LYS A 273 -9.29 5.34 20.72
C LYS A 273 -7.92 4.85 21.17
N ASN A 274 -7.29 5.56 22.10
CA ASN A 274 -6.08 5.10 22.77
C ASN A 274 -6.46 4.41 24.09
N SER A 275 -6.85 3.13 24.02
CA SER A 275 -7.28 2.38 25.21
C SER A 275 -6.09 2.06 26.12
N SER A 276 -6.29 2.16 27.43
CA SER A 276 -5.33 1.70 28.44
C SER A 276 -5.17 0.18 28.41
N ASN A 277 -6.22 -0.56 28.09
CA ASN A 277 -6.14 -1.99 27.80
C ASN A 277 -5.83 -2.21 26.32
N TRP A 278 -4.60 -2.58 26.00
CA TRP A 278 -4.17 -2.85 24.62
C TRP A 278 -4.99 -3.98 23.95
N ARG A 279 -5.57 -4.91 24.74
CA ARG A 279 -6.46 -5.98 24.25
C ARG A 279 -7.81 -5.49 23.75
N ASP A 280 -8.23 -4.28 24.10
CA ASP A 280 -9.43 -3.66 23.52
C ASP A 280 -9.18 -3.17 22.09
N GLY A 281 -7.93 -3.27 21.62
CA GLY A 281 -7.46 -2.88 20.31
C GLY A 281 -7.21 -1.37 20.21
N ARG A 282 -6.02 -1.02 19.72
CA ARG A 282 -5.70 0.34 19.27
C ARG A 282 -5.73 0.34 17.74
N TYR A 283 -6.48 1.28 17.16
CA TYR A 283 -6.85 1.27 15.74
C TYR A 283 -6.56 2.61 15.11
N ARG A 284 -6.07 2.56 13.87
CA ARG A 284 -5.96 3.77 13.04
C ARG A 284 -7.33 4.40 12.88
N LEU A 285 -7.35 5.72 12.97
CA LEU A 285 -8.50 6.54 12.63
C LEU A 285 -8.73 6.40 11.12
N THR A 286 -9.98 6.22 10.73
CA THR A 286 -10.39 6.12 9.33
C THR A 286 -11.66 6.93 9.11
N GLN A 287 -11.86 7.36 7.87
CA GLN A 287 -13.06 8.08 7.44
C GLN A 287 -13.54 7.55 6.08
N PRO A 288 -14.82 7.76 5.71
CA PRO A 288 -15.29 7.42 4.38
C PRO A 288 -14.50 8.18 3.29
N GLU A 289 -14.11 7.50 2.22
CA GLU A 289 -13.61 8.13 0.99
C GLU A 289 -14.82 8.56 0.15
N ALA A 290 -15.58 9.53 0.65
CA ALA A 290 -16.80 10.02 0.04
C ALA A 290 -17.03 11.50 0.37
N SER A 291 -17.83 12.18 -0.43
CA SER A 291 -18.22 13.56 -0.14
C SER A 291 -19.13 13.64 1.09
N ARG A 292 -19.26 14.82 1.68
CA ARG A 292 -20.14 15.03 2.84
C ARG A 292 -21.60 14.69 2.52
N GLU A 293 -22.05 14.99 1.31
CA GLU A 293 -23.40 14.67 0.84
C GLU A 293 -23.63 13.16 0.75
N GLN A 294 -22.64 12.42 0.25
CA GLN A 294 -22.71 10.95 0.19
C GLN A 294 -22.73 10.31 1.58
N ILE A 295 -21.95 10.86 2.52
CA ILE A 295 -21.95 10.42 3.93
C ILE A 295 -23.33 10.70 4.54
N GLN A 296 -23.85 11.92 4.41
CA GLN A 296 -25.13 12.31 4.98
C GLN A 296 -26.31 11.51 4.38
N ALA A 297 -26.33 11.30 3.07
CA ALA A 297 -27.34 10.48 2.41
C ALA A 297 -27.32 9.03 2.92
N ARG A 298 -26.12 8.50 3.19
CA ARG A 298 -25.98 7.17 3.80
C ARG A 298 -26.45 7.16 5.25
N GLU A 299 -26.09 8.14 6.06
CA GLU A 299 -26.53 8.24 7.47
C GLU A 299 -28.07 8.29 7.54
N GLN A 300 -28.72 9.09 6.71
CA GLN A 300 -30.18 9.14 6.60
C GLN A 300 -30.78 7.79 6.18
N SER A 301 -30.15 7.09 5.23
CA SER A 301 -30.56 5.75 4.82
C SER A 301 -30.43 4.74 5.97
N GLU A 302 -29.34 4.82 6.75
CA GLU A 302 -29.11 3.97 7.92
C GLU A 302 -30.13 4.23 9.04
N GLU A 303 -30.52 5.48 9.28
CA GLU A 303 -31.59 5.85 10.21
C GLU A 303 -32.95 5.28 9.77
N LEU A 304 -33.29 5.41 8.49
CA LEU A 304 -34.52 4.85 7.93
C LEU A 304 -34.52 3.31 8.02
N VAL A 305 -33.40 2.68 7.71
CA VAL A 305 -33.21 1.22 7.87
C VAL A 305 -33.39 0.82 9.34
N ALA A 306 -32.87 1.58 10.31
CA ALA A 306 -33.05 1.31 11.73
C ALA A 306 -34.53 1.38 12.15
N SER A 307 -35.25 2.40 11.69
CA SER A 307 -36.70 2.54 11.88
C SER A 307 -37.48 1.35 11.29
N LEU A 308 -37.18 0.97 10.05
CA LEU A 308 -37.78 -0.20 9.39
C LEU A 308 -37.51 -1.51 10.15
N ARG A 309 -36.30 -1.69 10.70
CA ARG A 309 -35.98 -2.87 11.54
C ARG A 309 -36.82 -2.92 12.81
N GLN A 310 -37.08 -1.77 13.45
CA GLN A 310 -37.94 -1.70 14.63
C GLN A 310 -39.38 -2.08 14.29
N THR A 311 -39.92 -1.56 13.18
CA THR A 311 -41.25 -1.93 12.67
C THR A 311 -41.33 -3.43 12.35
N ARG A 312 -40.30 -3.97 11.69
CA ARG A 312 -40.19 -5.41 11.40
C ARG A 312 -40.27 -6.25 12.68
N TRP A 313 -39.52 -5.86 13.71
CA TRP A 313 -39.52 -6.56 15.00
C TRP A 313 -40.89 -6.54 15.67
N GLN A 314 -41.60 -5.41 15.62
CA GLN A 314 -42.94 -5.29 16.17
C GLN A 314 -43.94 -6.21 15.48
N ILE A 315 -43.92 -6.26 14.13
CA ILE A 315 -44.79 -7.17 13.36
C ILE A 315 -44.53 -8.63 13.74
N LEU A 316 -43.25 -9.03 13.90
CA LEU A 316 -42.91 -10.38 14.35
C LEU A 316 -43.37 -10.65 15.78
N ALA A 317 -43.27 -9.66 16.67
CA ALA A 317 -43.71 -9.79 18.06
C ALA A 317 -45.24 -10.01 18.15
N ASP A 318 -46.00 -9.25 17.37
CA ASP A 318 -47.46 -9.34 17.31
C ASP A 318 -47.90 -10.66 16.68
N ALA A 319 -47.31 -11.04 15.53
CA ALA A 319 -47.60 -12.32 14.88
C ALA A 319 -47.23 -13.54 15.76
N ARG A 320 -46.17 -13.43 16.58
CA ARG A 320 -45.82 -14.46 17.57
C ARG A 320 -46.91 -14.57 18.63
N LYS A 321 -47.41 -13.44 19.15
CA LYS A 321 -48.48 -13.42 20.15
C LYS A 321 -49.73 -14.11 19.61
N ASP A 322 -50.08 -13.85 18.34
CA ASP A 322 -51.21 -14.49 17.67
C ASP A 322 -50.98 -16.00 17.52
N LEU A 323 -49.80 -16.42 17.03
CA LEU A 323 -49.43 -17.84 16.91
C LEU A 323 -49.48 -18.58 18.25
N VAL A 324 -49.01 -17.94 19.33
CA VAL A 324 -49.04 -18.49 20.68
C VAL A 324 -50.47 -18.63 21.19
N SER A 325 -51.30 -17.61 20.98
CA SER A 325 -52.66 -17.58 21.50
C SER A 325 -53.63 -18.52 20.75
N GLY A 326 -53.38 -18.80 19.46
CA GLY A 326 -54.14 -19.73 18.62
C GLY A 326 -53.50 -21.11 18.51
N GLU A 327 -52.71 -21.34 17.45
CA GLU A 327 -52.20 -22.66 17.07
C GLU A 327 -51.43 -23.37 18.20
N ILE A 328 -50.54 -22.67 18.92
CA ILE A 328 -49.72 -23.29 19.97
C ILE A 328 -50.61 -23.72 21.13
N ARG A 329 -51.56 -22.89 21.54
CA ARG A 329 -52.49 -23.21 22.64
C ARG A 329 -53.41 -24.38 22.28
N GLU A 330 -53.88 -24.44 21.04
CA GLU A 330 -54.83 -25.47 20.59
C GLU A 330 -54.17 -26.80 20.21
N LYS A 331 -53.00 -26.76 19.57
CA LYS A 331 -52.35 -27.92 18.93
C LYS A 331 -50.91 -28.17 19.39
N GLY A 332 -50.38 -27.41 20.34
CA GLY A 332 -48.98 -27.52 20.79
C GLY A 332 -48.57 -28.93 21.24
N GLU A 333 -49.40 -29.58 22.04
CA GLU A 333 -49.17 -30.98 22.48
C GLU A 333 -49.23 -31.99 21.33
N ARG A 334 -50.04 -31.72 20.31
CA ARG A 334 -50.11 -32.58 19.11
C ARG A 334 -48.82 -32.50 18.31
N TYR A 335 -48.21 -31.31 18.19
CA TYR A 335 -46.88 -31.16 17.59
C TYR A 335 -45.81 -31.97 18.33
N LEU A 336 -45.78 -31.90 19.66
CA LEU A 336 -44.82 -32.65 20.47
C LEU A 336 -45.02 -34.16 20.35
N SER A 337 -46.26 -34.63 20.28
CA SER A 337 -46.59 -36.04 20.07
C SER A 337 -46.21 -36.52 18.67
N ALA A 338 -46.53 -35.75 17.62
CA ALA A 338 -46.15 -36.08 16.25
C ALA A 338 -44.62 -36.16 16.08
N LEU A 339 -43.86 -35.26 16.71
CA LEU A 339 -42.39 -35.30 16.69
C LEU A 339 -41.80 -36.54 17.33
N LYS A 340 -42.42 -37.06 18.41
CA LYS A 340 -42.01 -38.31 19.05
C LYS A 340 -42.31 -39.53 18.18
N ALA A 341 -43.36 -39.47 17.36
CA ALA A 341 -43.74 -40.54 16.44
C ALA A 341 -42.87 -40.58 15.16
N LEU A 342 -42.28 -39.44 14.77
CA LEU A 342 -41.38 -39.37 13.62
C LEU A 342 -40.04 -40.09 13.90
N PRO A 343 -39.41 -40.68 12.86
CA PRO A 343 -38.08 -41.27 13.02
C PRO A 343 -37.05 -40.27 13.56
N PRO A 344 -36.14 -40.69 14.44
CA PRO A 344 -35.14 -39.81 15.01
C PRO A 344 -34.17 -39.31 13.93
N MET A 345 -33.76 -38.04 14.03
CA MET A 345 -32.70 -37.48 13.17
C MET A 345 -31.42 -37.31 13.99
N PRO A 346 -30.40 -38.15 13.77
CA PRO A 346 -29.10 -38.01 14.42
C PRO A 346 -28.51 -36.63 14.13
N ALA A 347 -28.03 -35.96 15.17
CA ALA A 347 -27.44 -34.64 15.04
C ALA A 347 -26.16 -34.52 15.86
N VAL A 348 -25.17 -33.84 15.29
CA VAL A 348 -23.95 -33.42 15.99
C VAL A 348 -24.05 -31.92 16.22
N GLU A 349 -23.97 -31.48 17.47
CA GLU A 349 -24.00 -30.06 17.85
C GLU A 349 -22.65 -29.65 18.45
N ILE A 350 -22.18 -28.46 18.09
CA ILE A 350 -20.92 -27.90 18.53
C ILE A 350 -21.19 -26.48 19.01
N GLU A 351 -20.76 -26.18 20.23
CA GLU A 351 -20.77 -24.81 20.76
C GLU A 351 -19.79 -23.95 19.96
N ALA A 352 -20.23 -22.75 19.56
CA ALA A 352 -19.48 -21.92 18.64
C ALA A 352 -18.14 -21.48 19.21
N GLU A 353 -18.03 -21.26 20.53
CA GLU A 353 -16.80 -20.87 21.20
C GLU A 353 -15.66 -21.88 21.08
N ASN A 354 -15.97 -23.13 20.71
CA ASN A 354 -15.01 -24.17 20.34
C ASN A 354 -14.54 -24.03 18.88
N TYR A 355 -14.48 -22.80 18.36
CA TYR A 355 -14.02 -22.50 17.00
C TYR A 355 -12.50 -22.56 16.84
N GLN A 356 -12.10 -22.75 15.59
CA GLN A 356 -10.80 -22.36 15.04
C GLN A 356 -11.03 -21.10 14.21
N GLY A 357 -10.20 -20.07 14.37
CA GLY A 357 -10.42 -18.80 13.66
C GLY A 357 -9.24 -17.85 13.77
N GLN A 358 -9.36 -16.70 13.11
CA GLN A 358 -8.35 -15.64 13.12
C GLN A 358 -8.46 -14.74 14.36
N ASN A 359 -7.44 -13.92 14.61
CA ASN A 359 -7.35 -12.97 15.73
C ASN A 359 -8.48 -11.92 15.75
N ASN A 360 -9.33 -11.83 14.72
CA ASN A 360 -10.46 -10.90 14.70
C ASN A 360 -11.73 -11.41 15.37
N VAL A 361 -11.72 -12.66 15.83
CA VAL A 361 -12.90 -13.28 16.42
C VAL A 361 -12.62 -13.49 17.90
N ARG A 362 -13.59 -13.19 18.76
CA ARG A 362 -13.49 -13.35 20.21
C ARG A 362 -14.70 -14.05 20.80
N ARG A 363 -14.51 -14.56 22.02
CA ARG A 363 -15.58 -15.09 22.86
C ARG A 363 -16.15 -13.96 23.70
N VAL A 364 -17.46 -13.79 23.69
CA VAL A 364 -18.17 -12.80 24.50
C VAL A 364 -19.26 -13.51 25.26
N LYS A 365 -19.40 -13.19 26.55
CA LYS A 365 -20.50 -13.69 27.35
C LYS A 365 -21.71 -12.77 27.14
N VAL A 366 -22.81 -13.32 26.64
CA VAL A 366 -24.09 -12.63 26.48
C VAL A 366 -25.08 -13.38 27.35
N ASP A 367 -25.51 -12.76 28.44
CA ASP A 367 -26.29 -13.39 29.52
C ASP A 367 -25.58 -14.66 30.07
N ALA A 368 -26.19 -15.83 29.86
CA ALA A 368 -25.66 -17.13 30.30
C ALA A 368 -24.88 -17.88 29.21
N GLU A 369 -24.89 -17.40 27.96
CA GLU A 369 -24.29 -18.08 26.80
C GLU A 369 -22.94 -17.44 26.44
N THR A 370 -22.00 -18.25 25.93
CA THR A 370 -20.73 -17.77 25.37
C THR A 370 -20.83 -17.79 23.87
N VAL A 371 -20.74 -16.63 23.23
CA VAL A 371 -20.94 -16.50 21.78
C VAL A 371 -19.66 -16.04 21.11
N VAL A 372 -19.59 -16.32 19.81
CA VAL A 372 -18.50 -15.90 18.93
C VAL A 372 -18.89 -14.59 18.27
N GLU A 373 -18.08 -13.55 18.45
CA GLU A 373 -18.29 -12.22 17.89
C GLU A 373 -17.06 -11.77 17.10
N THR A 374 -17.30 -11.01 16.03
CA THR A 374 -16.24 -10.35 15.26
C THR A 374 -15.92 -8.96 15.82
N GLN A 375 -14.64 -8.65 15.94
CA GLN A 375 -14.16 -7.43 16.59
C GLN A 375 -14.16 -6.21 15.65
N ARG A 376 -14.06 -6.42 14.33
CA ARG A 376 -13.82 -5.38 13.31
C ARG A 376 -14.37 -5.80 11.95
N GLU A 377 -14.68 -4.84 11.08
CA GLU A 377 -14.96 -5.06 9.65
C GLU A 377 -13.68 -5.38 8.86
N ARG A 378 -13.35 -6.67 8.74
CA ARG A 378 -12.26 -7.15 7.85
C ARG A 378 -12.55 -8.55 7.35
N LEU A 379 -11.79 -9.00 6.36
CA LEU A 379 -11.79 -10.42 6.01
C LEU A 379 -11.47 -11.27 7.26
N GLN A 380 -12.37 -12.19 7.61
CA GLN A 380 -12.21 -13.13 8.71
C GLN A 380 -12.92 -14.45 8.45
N TRP A 381 -12.60 -15.46 9.25
CA TRP A 381 -13.33 -16.71 9.23
C TRP A 381 -13.39 -17.36 10.62
N VAL A 382 -14.42 -18.18 10.79
CA VAL A 382 -14.60 -19.12 11.90
C VAL A 382 -14.79 -20.51 11.32
N GLY A 383 -14.30 -21.53 12.00
CA GLY A 383 -14.45 -22.90 11.55
C GLY A 383 -14.52 -23.90 12.67
N TRP A 384 -15.11 -25.04 12.35
CA TRP A 384 -15.32 -26.16 13.26
C TRP A 384 -14.93 -27.46 12.56
N ARG A 385 -14.58 -28.46 13.36
CA ARG A 385 -14.22 -29.79 12.87
C ARG A 385 -15.18 -30.86 13.39
N PRO A 386 -16.40 -30.96 12.83
CA PRO A 386 -17.35 -31.97 13.26
C PRO A 386 -16.83 -33.38 12.97
N GLU A 387 -17.08 -34.28 13.91
CA GLU A 387 -16.90 -35.71 13.76
C GLU A 387 -18.26 -36.35 13.52
N LEU A 388 -18.52 -36.77 12.28
CA LEU A 388 -19.82 -37.26 11.85
C LEU A 388 -19.80 -38.80 11.81
N PRO A 389 -20.80 -39.48 12.37
CA PRO A 389 -20.77 -40.95 12.54
C PRO A 389 -20.81 -41.70 11.20
N GLU A 390 -21.61 -41.21 10.25
CA GLU A 390 -21.83 -41.85 8.96
C GLU A 390 -21.67 -40.84 7.81
N ALA A 391 -21.23 -41.33 6.66
CA ALA A 391 -21.24 -40.54 5.42
C ALA A 391 -22.69 -40.34 4.94
N GLY A 392 -22.98 -39.18 4.37
CA GLY A 392 -24.31 -38.88 3.84
C GLY A 392 -24.63 -37.40 3.78
N THR A 393 -25.89 -37.10 3.51
CA THR A 393 -26.40 -35.72 3.42
C THR A 393 -26.75 -35.21 4.82
N TYR A 394 -26.13 -34.10 5.21
CA TYR A 394 -26.45 -33.39 6.45
C TYR A 394 -27.00 -32.01 6.12
N THR A 395 -28.05 -31.62 6.85
CA THR A 395 -28.47 -30.23 6.95
C THR A 395 -27.62 -29.53 7.99
N MET A 396 -26.95 -28.46 7.57
CA MET A 396 -26.14 -27.64 8.46
C MET A 396 -26.99 -26.46 8.95
N LEU A 397 -27.06 -26.29 10.26
CA LEU A 397 -27.82 -25.24 10.94
C LEU A 397 -26.87 -24.40 11.78
N LEU A 398 -27.10 -23.09 11.79
CA LEU A 398 -26.33 -22.11 12.57
C LEU A 398 -27.28 -21.38 13.51
N ARG A 399 -27.02 -21.42 14.82
CA ARG A 399 -27.71 -20.54 15.76
C ARG A 399 -26.94 -19.23 15.82
N CYS A 400 -27.54 -18.16 15.32
CA CYS A 400 -26.89 -16.86 15.28
C CYS A 400 -27.86 -15.70 15.52
N ALA A 401 -27.30 -14.56 15.92
CA ALA A 401 -27.97 -13.28 16.06
C ALA A 401 -27.23 -12.22 15.24
N ALA A 402 -28.01 -11.44 14.53
CA ALA A 402 -27.57 -10.33 13.73
C ALA A 402 -28.69 -9.28 13.59
N PRO A 403 -28.37 -7.98 13.67
CA PRO A 403 -29.33 -6.92 13.41
C PRO A 403 -29.69 -6.82 11.93
N GLU A 404 -28.91 -7.46 11.06
CA GLU A 404 -29.07 -7.42 9.61
C GLU A 404 -28.62 -8.71 8.92
N SER A 405 -28.83 -8.79 7.61
CA SER A 405 -28.35 -9.91 6.83
C SER A 405 -26.86 -9.76 6.52
N PHE A 406 -26.10 -10.83 6.72
CA PHE A 406 -24.67 -10.90 6.42
C PHE A 406 -24.43 -11.96 5.35
N ARG A 407 -23.53 -11.69 4.40
CA ARG A 407 -23.10 -12.70 3.42
C ARG A 407 -21.86 -13.43 3.92
N VAL A 408 -21.87 -14.75 3.79
CA VAL A 408 -20.73 -15.60 4.15
C VAL A 408 -20.38 -16.56 3.03
N GLU A 409 -19.09 -16.85 2.86
CA GLU A 409 -18.63 -17.97 2.05
C GLU A 409 -18.52 -19.22 2.94
N LEU A 410 -19.15 -20.32 2.52
CA LEU A 410 -19.07 -21.61 3.19
C LEU A 410 -18.03 -22.50 2.50
N LYS A 411 -17.04 -22.97 3.27
CA LYS A 411 -16.05 -23.94 2.84
C LYS A 411 -16.18 -25.25 3.59
N ILE A 412 -16.15 -26.36 2.86
CA ILE A 412 -16.07 -27.72 3.39
C ILE A 412 -14.79 -28.36 2.84
N ASP A 413 -13.92 -28.83 3.74
CA ASP A 413 -12.60 -29.41 3.44
C ASP A 413 -11.76 -28.54 2.50
N GLY A 414 -11.78 -27.22 2.74
CA GLY A 414 -11.04 -26.23 1.98
C GLY A 414 -11.64 -25.86 0.61
N LYS A 415 -12.70 -26.53 0.18
CA LYS A 415 -13.42 -26.19 -1.06
C LYS A 415 -14.60 -25.27 -0.76
N SER A 416 -14.72 -24.20 -1.54
CA SER A 416 -15.91 -23.34 -1.51
C SER A 416 -17.10 -24.14 -2.05
N VAL A 417 -18.11 -24.36 -1.21
CA VAL A 417 -19.36 -25.00 -1.60
C VAL A 417 -20.44 -23.98 -1.91
N VAL A 418 -20.38 -22.81 -1.28
CA VAL A 418 -21.20 -21.63 -1.58
C VAL A 418 -20.35 -20.38 -1.37
N SER A 419 -20.19 -19.57 -2.41
CA SER A 419 -19.40 -18.34 -2.33
C SER A 419 -20.15 -17.18 -1.69
N GLU A 420 -21.49 -17.16 -1.80
CA GLU A 420 -22.34 -16.11 -1.24
C GLU A 420 -23.60 -16.71 -0.62
N LEU A 421 -23.54 -16.98 0.69
CA LEU A 421 -24.67 -17.48 1.46
C LEU A 421 -25.24 -16.34 2.33
N PRO A 422 -26.48 -15.88 2.10
CA PRO A 422 -27.09 -14.87 2.94
C PRO A 422 -27.54 -15.47 4.27
N LEU A 423 -26.99 -14.97 5.37
CA LEU A 423 -27.48 -15.20 6.73
C LEU A 423 -28.52 -14.13 7.04
N PRO A 424 -29.79 -14.48 7.29
CA PRO A 424 -30.87 -13.50 7.34
C PRO A 424 -30.92 -12.76 8.69
N ALA A 425 -31.39 -11.50 8.68
CA ALA A 425 -31.46 -10.63 9.85
C ALA A 425 -32.37 -11.20 10.95
N SER A 426 -31.90 -11.14 12.20
CA SER A 426 -32.67 -11.60 13.37
C SER A 426 -33.23 -10.46 14.24
N GLY A 427 -32.89 -9.21 13.91
CA GLY A 427 -33.42 -8.00 14.56
C GLY A 427 -32.51 -7.36 15.60
N GLY A 428 -31.44 -8.03 16.05
CA GLY A 428 -30.50 -7.44 17.01
C GLY A 428 -29.35 -8.37 17.39
N TRP A 429 -28.59 -7.97 18.41
CA TRP A 429 -27.41 -8.71 18.89
C TRP A 429 -27.64 -9.44 20.23
N ASP A 430 -28.74 -9.12 20.94
CA ASP A 430 -29.03 -9.69 22.27
C ASP A 430 -29.51 -11.15 22.18
N SER A 431 -29.48 -11.86 23.32
CA SER A 431 -29.91 -13.27 23.46
C SER A 431 -31.30 -13.55 22.86
N ARG A 432 -32.24 -12.61 22.99
CA ARG A 432 -33.60 -12.74 22.43
C ARG A 432 -33.67 -12.77 20.90
N HIS A 433 -32.60 -12.35 20.22
CA HIS A 433 -32.52 -12.33 18.75
C HIS A 433 -31.87 -13.60 18.18
N PHE A 434 -31.35 -14.52 19.00
CA PHE A 434 -30.76 -15.74 18.47
C PHE A 434 -31.81 -16.65 17.85
N ARG A 435 -31.52 -17.14 16.65
CA ARG A 435 -32.37 -18.06 15.89
C ARG A 435 -31.57 -19.09 15.13
N TRP A 436 -32.22 -20.17 14.71
CA TRP A 436 -31.57 -21.20 13.90
C TRP A 436 -31.76 -20.93 12.40
N VAL A 437 -30.66 -20.74 11.69
CA VAL A 437 -30.62 -20.53 10.24
C VAL A 437 -30.15 -21.80 9.55
N SER A 438 -30.86 -22.25 8.52
CA SER A 438 -30.39 -23.34 7.65
C SER A 438 -29.37 -22.81 6.66
N LEU A 439 -28.19 -23.44 6.65
CA LEU A 439 -27.11 -23.12 5.72
C LEU A 439 -27.18 -23.98 4.45
N GLY A 440 -28.08 -24.96 4.40
CA GLY A 440 -28.28 -25.87 3.27
C GLY A 440 -28.01 -27.34 3.60
N HIS A 441 -28.09 -28.17 2.56
CA HIS A 441 -27.86 -29.60 2.60
C HIS A 441 -26.55 -29.93 1.88
N TYR A 442 -25.61 -30.57 2.56
CA TYR A 442 -24.31 -30.89 1.99
C TYR A 442 -23.94 -32.35 2.26
N LEU A 443 -23.14 -32.91 1.35
CA LEU A 443 -22.60 -34.25 1.50
C LEU A 443 -21.35 -34.20 2.39
N PHE A 444 -21.32 -35.02 3.43
CA PHE A 444 -20.17 -35.18 4.32
C PHE A 444 -19.66 -36.61 4.34
N ARG A 445 -18.36 -36.77 4.60
CA ARG A 445 -17.76 -38.08 4.89
C ARG A 445 -17.97 -38.46 6.36
N SER A 446 -17.94 -39.75 6.65
CA SER A 446 -17.80 -40.24 8.02
C SER A 446 -16.45 -39.78 8.61
N GLY A 447 -16.41 -39.57 9.92
CA GLY A 447 -15.26 -39.05 10.64
C GLY A 447 -15.13 -37.53 10.58
N ARG A 448 -13.89 -37.04 10.60
CA ARG A 448 -13.58 -35.61 10.76
C ARG A 448 -13.70 -34.84 9.45
N ASN A 449 -14.47 -33.76 9.46
CA ASN A 449 -14.63 -32.82 8.35
C ASN A 449 -14.17 -31.42 8.78
N ASP A 450 -13.68 -30.57 7.87
CA ASP A 450 -13.34 -29.17 8.17
C ASP A 450 -14.41 -28.24 7.57
N VAL A 451 -15.06 -27.42 8.40
CA VAL A 451 -16.13 -26.52 7.98
C VAL A 451 -15.77 -25.11 8.37
N ARG A 452 -15.80 -24.16 7.41
CA ARG A 452 -15.46 -22.75 7.68
C ARG A 452 -16.49 -21.81 7.08
N LEU A 453 -16.84 -20.78 7.86
CA LEU A 453 -17.59 -19.61 7.41
C LEU A 453 -16.63 -18.44 7.29
N TRP A 454 -16.54 -17.86 6.11
CA TRP A 454 -15.76 -16.67 5.81
C TRP A 454 -16.71 -15.49 5.69
N ALA A 455 -16.38 -14.39 6.36
CA ALA A 455 -17.08 -13.13 6.10
C ALA A 455 -16.66 -12.57 4.75
N GLU A 456 -17.54 -11.78 4.15
CA GLU A 456 -17.17 -10.86 3.08
C GLU A 456 -16.08 -9.88 3.54
N ASP A 457 -15.27 -9.38 2.61
CA ASP A 457 -14.23 -8.40 2.95
C ASP A 457 -14.87 -7.14 3.51
N HIS A 458 -14.23 -6.54 4.52
CA HIS A 458 -14.77 -5.39 5.27
C HIS A 458 -16.18 -5.61 5.85
N SER A 459 -16.55 -6.84 6.21
CA SER A 459 -17.84 -7.17 6.84
C SER A 459 -17.67 -7.80 8.24
N TYR A 460 -18.79 -8.13 8.90
CA TYR A 460 -18.83 -8.90 10.15
C TYR A 460 -19.34 -10.32 9.90
N LEU A 461 -19.05 -11.22 10.84
CA LEU A 461 -19.88 -12.41 11.04
C LEU A 461 -21.01 -12.07 12.01
N PRO A 462 -22.19 -12.71 11.89
CA PRO A 462 -23.19 -12.60 12.94
C PRO A 462 -22.61 -13.11 14.28
N ARG A 463 -23.27 -12.83 15.40
CA ARG A 463 -22.93 -13.48 16.67
C ARG A 463 -23.37 -14.92 16.57
N ILE A 464 -22.44 -15.85 16.72
CA ILE A 464 -22.69 -17.27 16.53
C ILE A 464 -22.66 -17.95 17.90
N ASP A 465 -23.70 -18.71 18.19
CA ASP A 465 -23.83 -19.46 19.45
C ASP A 465 -23.56 -20.95 19.23
N LYS A 466 -24.18 -21.57 18.22
CA LYS A 466 -24.05 -23.01 17.96
C LYS A 466 -24.03 -23.35 16.49
N VAL A 467 -23.40 -24.47 16.16
CA VAL A 467 -23.50 -25.11 14.84
C VAL A 467 -24.04 -26.53 15.03
N ARG A 468 -25.01 -26.92 14.21
CA ARG A 468 -25.67 -28.22 14.29
C ARG A 468 -25.71 -28.89 12.92
N PHE A 469 -25.29 -30.15 12.87
CA PHE A 469 -25.29 -31.00 11.68
C PHE A 469 -26.33 -32.09 11.86
N VAL A 470 -27.44 -32.02 11.14
CA VAL A 470 -28.53 -32.98 11.26
C VAL A 470 -28.52 -33.90 10.04
N ARG A 471 -28.45 -35.21 10.26
CA ARG A 471 -28.49 -36.18 9.16
C ARG A 471 -29.88 -36.20 8.54
N THR A 472 -29.97 -35.97 7.24
CA THR A 472 -31.25 -35.82 6.54
C THR A 472 -31.53 -37.06 5.69
N PRO A 473 -32.48 -37.92 6.10
CA PRO A 473 -32.80 -39.14 5.37
C PRO A 473 -33.60 -38.86 4.09
N PRO A 474 -33.45 -39.69 3.04
CA PRO A 474 -34.04 -39.43 1.71
C PRO A 474 -35.58 -39.44 1.69
N HIS A 475 -36.24 -40.16 2.61
CA HIS A 475 -37.71 -40.28 2.65
C HIS A 475 -38.40 -39.32 3.65
N ARG A 476 -37.67 -38.38 4.26
CA ARG A 476 -38.18 -37.48 5.30
C ARG A 476 -39.47 -36.74 4.90
N GLY A 477 -39.56 -36.30 3.64
CA GLY A 477 -40.73 -35.56 3.15
C GLY A 477 -42.03 -36.37 3.22
N LYS A 478 -41.95 -37.70 3.01
CA LYS A 478 -43.10 -38.60 3.10
C LYS A 478 -43.60 -38.73 4.54
N TRP A 479 -42.69 -38.99 5.48
CA TRP A 479 -43.03 -39.08 6.91
C TRP A 479 -43.70 -37.80 7.42
N LEU A 480 -43.22 -36.64 6.98
CA LEU A 480 -43.81 -35.35 7.36
C LEU A 480 -45.20 -35.14 6.76
N ASN A 481 -45.45 -35.57 5.51
CA ASN A 481 -46.78 -35.47 4.91
C ASN A 481 -47.79 -36.35 5.65
N GLU A 482 -47.41 -37.61 5.92
CA GLU A 482 -48.24 -38.58 6.62
C GLU A 482 -48.55 -38.08 8.05
N ALA A 483 -47.53 -37.67 8.80
CA ALA A 483 -47.71 -37.14 10.15
C ALA A 483 -48.49 -35.81 10.18
N ALA A 484 -48.28 -34.91 9.22
CA ALA A 484 -49.04 -33.66 9.16
C ALA A 484 -50.54 -33.92 8.92
N GLN A 485 -50.87 -34.88 8.05
CA GLN A 485 -52.25 -35.25 7.75
C GLN A 485 -52.91 -36.02 8.91
N GLU A 486 -52.23 -37.02 9.47
CA GLU A 486 -52.72 -37.83 10.58
C GLU A 486 -53.01 -36.99 11.83
N TRP A 487 -52.10 -36.09 12.18
CA TRP A 487 -52.19 -35.29 13.41
C TRP A 487 -52.94 -33.96 13.20
N ASN A 488 -53.36 -33.67 11.96
CA ASN A 488 -53.98 -32.41 11.53
C ASN A 488 -53.14 -31.18 11.93
N LEU A 489 -51.88 -31.18 11.50
CA LEU A 489 -50.87 -30.18 11.81
C LEU A 489 -50.35 -29.50 10.55
N ARG A 490 -49.92 -28.24 10.66
CA ARG A 490 -49.16 -27.61 9.58
C ARG A 490 -47.81 -28.29 9.41
N LYS A 491 -47.58 -28.82 8.21
CA LYS A 491 -46.37 -29.55 7.83
C LYS A 491 -45.11 -28.72 7.98
N GLU A 492 -45.21 -27.42 7.70
CA GLU A 492 -44.10 -26.46 7.75
C GLU A 492 -43.53 -26.43 9.17
N ILE A 493 -44.39 -26.23 10.16
CA ILE A 493 -44.01 -26.21 11.57
C ILE A 493 -43.41 -27.55 12.00
N LEU A 494 -44.10 -28.65 11.68
CA LEU A 494 -43.64 -29.99 12.02
C LEU A 494 -42.26 -30.29 11.42
N SER A 495 -42.02 -29.87 10.17
CA SER A 495 -40.73 -29.99 9.49
C SER A 495 -39.63 -29.22 10.23
N HIS A 496 -39.86 -27.96 10.59
CA HIS A 496 -38.84 -27.16 11.29
C HIS A 496 -38.52 -27.71 12.68
N LEU A 497 -39.54 -28.17 13.42
CA LEU A 497 -39.34 -28.80 14.72
C LEU A 497 -38.62 -30.15 14.65
N HIS A 498 -38.75 -30.90 13.55
CA HIS A 498 -38.03 -32.16 13.39
C HIS A 498 -36.50 -31.91 13.39
N PHE A 499 -36.04 -30.81 12.80
CA PHE A 499 -34.62 -30.40 12.80
C PHE A 499 -34.16 -29.85 14.16
N VAL A 500 -35.00 -29.03 14.80
CA VAL A 500 -34.69 -28.37 16.08
C VAL A 500 -35.89 -28.49 17.02
N PRO A 501 -36.05 -29.61 17.74
CA PRO A 501 -37.22 -29.84 18.58
C PRO A 501 -37.37 -28.82 19.73
N ARG A 502 -36.25 -28.27 20.21
CA ARG A 502 -36.20 -27.30 21.32
C ARG A 502 -36.59 -25.87 20.91
N ALA A 503 -36.91 -25.64 19.63
CA ALA A 503 -37.31 -24.33 19.13
C ALA A 503 -38.81 -24.01 19.35
N TRP A 504 -39.56 -24.87 20.08
CA TRP A 504 -40.99 -24.71 20.32
C TRP A 504 -41.30 -24.35 21.80
N PRO A 505 -42.12 -23.32 22.08
CA PRO A 505 -42.65 -22.33 21.15
C PRO A 505 -41.53 -21.39 20.62
N PRO A 506 -41.65 -20.85 19.39
CA PRO A 506 -40.60 -20.02 18.83
C PRO A 506 -40.42 -18.73 19.60
N GLY A 507 -39.17 -18.24 19.67
CA GLY A 507 -38.89 -16.84 19.99
C GLY A 507 -39.33 -15.91 18.86
N ILE A 508 -39.30 -14.59 19.09
CA ILE A 508 -39.68 -13.59 18.06
C ILE A 508 -38.79 -13.73 16.82
N ALA A 509 -37.48 -13.87 17.00
CA ALA A 509 -36.53 -14.01 15.89
C ALA A 509 -36.66 -15.34 15.13
N ASP A 510 -37.08 -16.42 15.79
CA ASP A 510 -37.22 -17.76 15.19
C ASP A 510 -38.60 -17.95 14.51
N LEU A 511 -39.54 -17.02 14.70
CA LEU A 511 -40.90 -17.08 14.17
C LEU A 511 -40.93 -17.32 12.65
N GLU A 512 -40.05 -16.64 11.92
CA GLU A 512 -39.98 -16.69 10.45
C GLU A 512 -39.69 -18.09 9.88
N ARG A 513 -39.21 -19.03 10.72
CA ARG A 513 -39.08 -20.44 10.33
C ARG A 513 -40.43 -21.14 10.29
N PHE A 514 -41.40 -20.67 11.07
CA PHE A 514 -42.71 -21.28 11.22
C PHE A 514 -43.78 -20.54 10.43
N TYR A 515 -43.66 -19.21 10.35
CA TYR A 515 -44.61 -18.32 9.72
C TYR A 515 -43.94 -16.99 9.39
N VAL A 516 -44.10 -16.52 8.14
CA VAL A 516 -43.65 -15.20 7.70
C VAL A 516 -44.89 -14.30 7.59
N PRO A 517 -45.04 -13.25 8.41
CA PRO A 517 -46.17 -12.34 8.33
C PRO A 517 -46.16 -11.51 7.04
N ASP A 518 -47.35 -11.18 6.51
CA ASP A 518 -47.52 -10.53 5.20
C ASP A 518 -46.79 -9.20 5.04
N GLY A 519 -46.50 -8.47 6.13
CA GLY A 519 -45.81 -7.17 6.13
C GLY A 519 -44.27 -7.24 6.21
N VAL A 520 -43.70 -8.39 6.56
CA VAL A 520 -42.24 -8.55 6.72
C VAL A 520 -41.50 -8.51 5.36
N PRO A 521 -41.97 -9.20 4.30
CA PRO A 521 -41.30 -9.18 3.01
C PRO A 521 -41.17 -7.80 2.36
N GLN A 522 -42.16 -6.91 2.51
CA GLN A 522 -42.10 -5.55 1.95
C GLN A 522 -41.09 -4.69 2.71
N ILE A 523 -41.03 -4.82 4.04
CA ILE A 523 -40.02 -4.14 4.85
C ILE A 523 -38.62 -4.62 4.47
N ASP A 524 -38.42 -5.93 4.33
CA ASP A 524 -37.13 -6.50 3.93
C ASP A 524 -36.71 -6.04 2.52
N ALA A 525 -37.66 -5.94 1.58
CA ALA A 525 -37.42 -5.40 0.25
C ALA A 525 -37.02 -3.92 0.28
N GLU A 526 -37.67 -3.10 1.11
CA GLU A 526 -37.32 -1.68 1.25
C GLU A 526 -35.96 -1.49 1.93
N ILE A 527 -35.65 -2.27 2.98
CA ILE A 527 -34.31 -2.29 3.58
C ILE A 527 -33.25 -2.68 2.54
N ALA A 528 -33.52 -3.70 1.73
CA ALA A 528 -32.60 -4.13 0.67
C ALA A 528 -32.41 -3.05 -0.40
N ARG A 529 -33.49 -2.37 -0.81
CA ARG A 529 -33.45 -1.24 -1.75
C ARG A 529 -32.61 -0.08 -1.21
N LEU A 530 -32.83 0.33 0.04
CA LEU A 530 -32.09 1.44 0.67
C LEU A 530 -30.59 1.16 0.77
N ARG A 531 -30.21 -0.09 1.05
CA ARG A 531 -28.81 -0.53 1.06
C ARG A 531 -28.20 -0.58 -0.34
N ALA A 532 -28.96 -1.02 -1.34
CA ALA A 532 -28.50 -1.03 -2.71
C ALA A 532 -28.27 0.41 -3.22
N LEU A 533 -29.19 1.32 -2.86
CA LEU A 533 -29.10 2.74 -3.20
C LEU A 533 -27.92 3.43 -2.52
N HIS A 534 -27.65 3.10 -1.26
CA HIS A 534 -26.56 3.66 -0.46
C HIS A 534 -25.64 2.54 0.04
N SER A 535 -24.82 2.02 -0.88
CA SER A 535 -23.86 0.95 -0.58
C SER A 535 -22.78 1.40 0.40
N PRO A 536 -22.12 0.47 1.13
CA PRO A 536 -21.03 0.80 2.02
C PRO A 536 -19.92 1.60 1.30
N LEU A 537 -19.70 2.82 1.79
CA LEU A 537 -18.65 3.72 1.33
C LEU A 537 -17.27 3.13 1.64
N PRO A 538 -16.34 3.16 0.66
CA PRO A 538 -14.93 2.81 0.92
C PRO A 538 -14.36 3.73 2.01
N ARG A 539 -13.28 3.29 2.66
CA ARG A 539 -12.65 4.04 3.75
C ARG A 539 -11.20 4.36 3.40
N MET A 540 -10.71 5.45 3.99
CA MET A 540 -9.31 5.85 3.95
C MET A 540 -8.80 6.10 5.37
N LEU A 541 -7.48 6.04 5.55
CA LEU A 541 -6.83 6.53 6.77
C LEU A 541 -7.17 8.01 6.97
N ALA A 542 -7.33 8.39 8.24
CA ALA A 542 -7.68 9.75 8.61
C ALA A 542 -6.74 10.28 9.69
N VAL A 543 -6.44 11.57 9.58
CA VAL A 543 -5.70 12.34 10.57
C VAL A 543 -6.56 13.54 10.92
N THR A 544 -6.58 13.91 12.20
CA THR A 544 -7.32 15.07 12.69
C THR A 544 -6.51 15.77 13.78
N GLU A 545 -6.84 17.03 14.04
CA GLU A 545 -6.45 17.69 15.29
C GLU A 545 -6.88 16.85 16.50
N ALA A 546 -6.02 16.77 17.52
CA ALA A 546 -6.41 16.18 18.79
C ALA A 546 -7.47 17.08 19.48
N PRO A 547 -8.45 16.51 20.21
CA PRO A 547 -9.45 17.30 20.92
C PRO A 547 -8.88 18.27 21.96
N ARG A 548 -7.65 18.03 22.42
CA ARG A 548 -6.87 18.93 23.29
C ARG A 548 -5.45 18.97 22.78
N THR A 549 -4.98 20.18 22.49
CA THR A 549 -3.57 20.45 22.19
C THR A 549 -2.75 20.34 23.47
N ARG A 550 -1.50 19.89 23.34
CA ARG A 550 -0.59 19.71 24.48
C ARG A 550 0.82 20.14 24.08
N ASN A 551 1.51 20.77 25.02
CA ASN A 551 2.96 20.88 24.95
C ASN A 551 3.55 19.58 25.53
N GLU A 552 4.76 19.24 25.15
CA GLU A 552 5.42 18.02 25.65
C GLU A 552 6.59 18.44 26.55
N PRO A 553 6.66 17.96 27.81
CA PRO A 553 7.86 18.16 28.62
C PRO A 553 9.02 17.35 28.04
N VAL A 554 10.26 17.75 28.35
CA VAL A 554 11.43 16.94 28.00
C VAL A 554 11.39 15.64 28.81
N HIS A 555 11.52 14.49 28.14
CA HIS A 555 11.65 13.20 28.83
C HIS A 555 13.13 12.95 29.09
N ILE A 556 13.49 12.87 30.37
CA ILE A 556 14.89 12.80 30.80
C ILE A 556 15.47 11.47 30.33
N ALA A 557 16.48 11.53 29.45
CA ALA A 557 17.05 10.37 28.77
C ALA A 557 16.01 9.52 28.00
N GLY A 558 14.90 10.13 27.56
CA GLY A 558 13.83 9.50 26.80
C GLY A 558 12.82 8.68 27.63
N ASP A 559 12.87 8.77 28.97
CA ASP A 559 11.95 8.04 29.86
C ASP A 559 10.56 8.68 29.94
N THR A 560 9.54 7.95 29.49
CA THR A 560 8.16 8.44 29.36
C THR A 560 7.45 8.79 30.68
N TYR A 561 8.04 8.43 31.83
CA TYR A 561 7.52 8.75 33.16
C TYR A 561 8.40 9.75 33.92
N ASN A 562 9.68 9.86 33.55
CA ASN A 562 10.61 10.81 34.16
C ASN A 562 10.79 12.02 33.25
N VAL A 563 9.99 13.06 33.49
CA VAL A 563 9.92 14.26 32.66
C VAL A 563 10.27 15.52 33.43
N GLU A 564 10.75 16.54 32.72
CA GLU A 564 10.89 17.90 33.26
C GLU A 564 9.53 18.46 33.73
N LYS A 565 9.57 19.36 34.72
CA LYS A 565 8.34 19.99 35.25
C LYS A 565 7.73 20.99 34.27
N GLU A 566 8.57 21.66 33.49
CA GLU A 566 8.14 22.66 32.52
C GLU A 566 7.98 22.02 31.15
N GLU A 567 6.81 22.23 30.54
CA GLU A 567 6.54 21.73 29.20
C GLU A 567 7.24 22.60 28.14
N VAL A 568 7.71 21.98 27.06
CA VAL A 568 8.29 22.71 25.92
C VAL A 568 7.17 23.20 25.02
N THR A 569 7.11 24.51 24.79
CA THR A 569 6.14 25.12 23.89
C THR A 569 6.31 24.59 22.46
N ARG A 570 5.20 24.25 21.81
CA ARG A 570 5.21 23.89 20.37
C ARG A 570 5.88 24.99 19.56
N ALA A 571 6.86 24.61 18.74
CA ALA A 571 7.63 25.48 17.87
C ALA A 571 8.22 24.68 16.70
N VAL A 572 8.65 25.40 15.66
CA VAL A 572 9.50 24.83 14.60
C VAL A 572 10.96 24.71 15.09
N PRO A 573 11.80 23.87 14.48
CA PRO A 573 13.20 23.73 14.89
C PRO A 573 13.97 25.05 14.83
N SER A 574 14.80 25.28 15.84
CA SER A 574 15.58 26.51 16.02
C SER A 574 16.75 26.65 15.05
N LEU A 575 17.19 25.55 14.42
CA LEU A 575 18.34 25.52 13.51
C LEU A 575 18.24 26.49 12.32
N ALA A 576 17.03 26.89 11.91
CA ALA A 576 16.83 27.84 10.82
C ALA A 576 16.29 29.21 11.28
N ASN A 577 16.30 29.54 12.57
CA ASN A 577 15.76 30.81 13.08
C ASN A 577 16.43 32.06 12.50
N HIS A 578 17.70 31.93 12.08
CA HIS A 578 18.44 33.02 11.43
C HIS A 578 18.16 33.13 9.91
N LEU A 579 17.41 32.17 9.35
CA LEU A 579 17.08 32.07 7.91
C LEU A 579 15.59 32.30 7.64
N VAL A 580 14.73 31.76 8.50
CA VAL A 580 13.28 31.79 8.38
C VAL A 580 12.67 32.20 9.72
N GLU A 581 11.72 33.13 9.67
CA GLU A 581 11.00 33.57 10.86
C GLU A 581 10.20 32.41 11.49
N SER A 582 10.35 32.21 12.80
CA SER A 582 9.60 31.19 13.52
C SER A 582 8.11 31.56 13.54
N PRO A 583 7.19 30.72 13.01
CA PRO A 583 5.78 31.06 12.98
C PRO A 583 5.16 31.01 14.37
N VAL A 584 4.21 31.91 14.63
CA VAL A 584 3.37 31.84 15.84
C VAL A 584 2.40 30.67 15.74
N ILE A 585 2.47 29.73 16.69
CA ILE A 585 1.56 28.58 16.77
C ILE A 585 0.39 28.91 17.72
N PRO A 586 -0.86 28.95 17.24
CA PRO A 586 -2.02 29.17 18.10
C PRO A 586 -2.18 28.08 19.18
N GLU A 587 -2.56 28.48 20.39
CA GLU A 587 -2.74 27.56 21.53
C GLU A 587 -3.72 26.41 21.24
N ASN A 588 -4.81 26.71 20.52
CA ASN A 588 -5.88 25.77 20.16
C ASN A 588 -5.63 25.03 18.84
N SER A 589 -4.39 25.02 18.34
CA SER A 589 -3.99 24.26 17.15
C SER A 589 -2.78 23.37 17.43
N SER A 590 -2.66 22.28 16.66
CA SER A 590 -1.49 21.41 16.69
C SER A 590 -0.21 22.13 16.28
N GLY A 591 -0.29 23.14 15.41
CA GLY A 591 0.89 23.74 14.79
C GLY A 591 1.36 23.03 13.51
N ARG A 592 0.68 21.96 13.06
CA ARG A 592 1.05 21.23 11.84
C ARG A 592 1.06 22.10 10.59
N LEU A 593 0.08 22.99 10.42
CA LEU A 593 0.02 23.89 9.27
C LEU A 593 1.18 24.90 9.28
N GLN A 594 1.52 25.43 10.45
CA GLN A 594 2.66 26.34 10.63
C GLN A 594 3.98 25.64 10.33
N LEU A 595 4.17 24.43 10.87
CA LEU A 595 5.33 23.58 10.57
C LEU A 595 5.44 23.30 9.07
N ALA A 596 4.34 22.91 8.43
CA ALA A 596 4.35 22.57 7.01
C ALA A 596 4.71 23.76 6.12
N ARG A 597 4.22 24.96 6.45
CA ARG A 597 4.59 26.21 5.76
C ARG A 597 6.04 26.60 5.99
N TRP A 598 6.55 26.43 7.20
CA TRP A 598 7.96 26.70 7.54
C TRP A 598 8.93 25.75 6.82
N ILE A 599 8.54 24.48 6.63
CA ILE A 599 9.34 23.50 5.88
C ILE A 599 9.54 23.97 4.43
N VAL A 600 8.49 24.47 3.79
CA VAL A 600 8.52 24.85 2.37
C VAL A 600 8.82 26.33 2.12
N ASP A 601 9.13 27.07 3.18
CA ASP A 601 9.50 28.48 3.04
C ASP A 601 10.73 28.59 2.13
N PRO A 602 10.73 29.48 1.11
CA PRO A 602 11.88 29.65 0.22
C PRO A 602 13.19 30.01 0.93
N GLY A 603 13.12 30.62 2.12
CA GLY A 603 14.28 30.89 2.98
C GLY A 603 14.82 29.65 3.68
N ASN A 604 14.05 28.56 3.75
CA ASN A 604 14.50 27.27 4.28
C ASN A 604 15.33 26.54 3.23
N PRO A 605 16.66 26.41 3.42
CA PRO A 605 17.51 25.92 2.36
C PRO A 605 17.44 24.39 2.19
N LEU A 606 16.89 23.66 3.18
CA LEU A 606 16.97 22.21 3.23
C LEU A 606 15.99 21.55 2.25
N THR A 607 14.73 21.98 2.23
CA THR A 607 13.67 21.24 1.51
C THR A 607 13.90 21.17 0.01
N ALA A 608 14.30 22.28 -0.61
CA ALA A 608 14.64 22.29 -2.03
C ALA A 608 15.89 21.45 -2.35
N ARG A 609 16.94 21.51 -1.52
CA ARG A 609 18.14 20.67 -1.66
C ARG A 609 17.81 19.18 -1.55
N VAL A 610 17.00 18.81 -0.58
CA VAL A 610 16.60 17.43 -0.31
C VAL A 610 15.87 16.83 -1.51
N ILE A 611 14.82 17.49 -2.01
CA ILE A 611 14.06 16.96 -3.14
C ILE A 611 14.88 16.99 -4.43
N ALA A 612 15.68 18.03 -4.69
CA ALA A 612 16.55 18.08 -5.86
C ALA A 612 17.57 16.93 -5.86
N ASN A 613 18.17 16.64 -4.71
CA ASN A 613 19.10 15.53 -4.54
C ASN A 613 18.42 14.16 -4.79
N ARG A 614 17.18 13.97 -4.35
CA ARG A 614 16.43 12.72 -4.60
C ARG A 614 16.00 12.54 -6.04
N ILE A 615 15.59 13.61 -6.72
CA ILE A 615 15.27 13.55 -8.15
C ILE A 615 16.54 13.20 -8.95
N TRP A 616 17.67 13.81 -8.60
CA TRP A 616 18.98 13.44 -9.17
C TRP A 616 19.31 11.96 -8.93
N GLN A 617 19.17 11.49 -7.68
CA GLN A 617 19.39 10.09 -7.31
C GLN A 617 18.48 9.14 -8.11
N GLY A 618 17.23 9.48 -8.36
CA GLY A 618 16.31 8.64 -9.15
C GLY A 618 16.82 8.37 -10.57
N HIS A 619 17.49 9.36 -11.18
CA HIS A 619 18.07 9.26 -12.52
C HIS A 619 19.45 8.59 -12.52
N PHE A 620 20.34 8.97 -11.60
CA PHE A 620 21.74 8.52 -11.60
C PHE A 620 22.04 7.36 -10.64
N GLY A 621 21.08 6.95 -9.81
CA GLY A 621 21.22 5.89 -8.79
C GLY A 621 21.81 6.36 -7.45
N THR A 622 22.63 7.41 -7.48
CA THR A 622 23.23 8.04 -6.29
C THR A 622 22.98 9.54 -6.35
N GLY A 623 22.61 10.15 -5.21
CA GLY A 623 22.44 11.59 -5.09
C GLY A 623 23.78 12.33 -5.26
N ILE A 624 23.71 13.64 -5.51
CA ILE A 624 24.88 14.54 -5.36
C ILE A 624 25.40 14.45 -3.92
N VAL A 625 24.49 14.35 -2.95
CA VAL A 625 24.73 13.87 -1.60
C VAL A 625 24.30 12.41 -1.52
N ALA A 626 25.24 11.52 -1.21
CA ALA A 626 25.00 10.07 -1.21
C ALA A 626 24.06 9.60 -0.09
N THR A 627 23.79 10.44 0.91
CA THR A 627 22.87 10.20 2.05
C THR A 627 21.60 11.07 1.93
N PRO A 628 20.65 10.72 1.05
CA PRO A 628 19.45 11.54 0.76
C PRO A 628 18.49 11.77 1.94
N GLY A 629 18.65 11.04 3.05
CA GLY A 629 17.87 11.23 4.29
C GLY A 629 18.64 11.99 5.39
N ASP A 630 19.91 12.32 5.14
CA ASP A 630 20.80 12.96 6.10
C ASP A 630 21.83 13.85 5.37
N LEU A 631 21.53 15.14 5.33
CA LEU A 631 22.38 16.23 4.83
C LEU A 631 23.16 16.90 5.97
N GLY A 632 23.01 16.41 7.20
CA GLY A 632 23.72 16.92 8.38
C GLY A 632 25.20 16.56 8.35
N ILE A 633 25.87 16.81 9.47
CA ILE A 633 27.32 16.60 9.63
C ILE A 633 27.70 15.12 9.49
N GLN A 634 26.82 14.20 9.89
CA GLN A 634 27.03 12.76 9.71
C GLN A 634 26.74 12.28 8.29
N GLY A 635 26.07 13.11 7.48
CA GLY A 635 25.79 12.85 6.09
C GLY A 635 27.03 12.90 5.20
N ALA A 636 26.89 12.38 3.98
CA ALA A 636 27.90 12.54 2.95
C ALA A 636 27.98 14.00 2.49
N ARG A 637 29.20 14.48 2.21
CA ARG A 637 29.40 15.78 1.55
C ARG A 637 28.93 15.72 0.08
N PRO A 638 28.42 16.83 -0.47
CA PRO A 638 28.01 16.89 -1.88
C PRO A 638 29.23 16.71 -2.79
N THR A 639 29.09 15.86 -3.82
CA THR A 639 30.13 15.72 -4.86
C THR A 639 30.23 16.97 -5.75
N ASN A 640 29.14 17.74 -5.85
CA ASN A 640 29.07 18.99 -6.59
C ASN A 640 28.00 19.92 -5.95
N GLN A 641 28.39 20.65 -4.91
CA GLN A 641 27.47 21.56 -4.20
C GLN A 641 26.87 22.65 -5.11
N PRO A 642 27.66 23.35 -5.96
CA PRO A 642 27.08 24.37 -6.86
C PRO A 642 25.98 23.80 -7.77
N LEU A 643 26.14 22.57 -8.26
CA LEU A 643 25.07 21.93 -9.04
C LEU A 643 23.81 21.67 -8.20
N LEU A 644 23.97 21.18 -6.97
CA LEU A 644 22.83 20.94 -6.07
C LEU A 644 22.08 22.25 -5.75
N ASP A 645 22.82 23.30 -5.41
CA ASP A 645 22.25 24.62 -5.10
C ASP A 645 21.59 25.24 -6.34
N PHE A 646 22.16 25.06 -7.54
CA PHE A 646 21.53 25.47 -8.80
C PHE A 646 20.19 24.76 -9.03
N LEU A 647 20.14 23.44 -8.85
CA LEU A 647 18.92 22.65 -9.03
C LEU A 647 17.85 23.03 -7.99
N ALA A 648 18.25 23.20 -6.72
CA ALA A 648 17.36 23.59 -5.63
C ALA A 648 16.79 25.00 -5.84
N ALA A 649 17.63 25.99 -6.17
CA ALA A 649 17.15 27.35 -6.44
C ALA A 649 16.27 27.42 -7.69
N SER A 650 16.64 26.69 -8.75
CA SER A 650 15.83 26.62 -9.98
C SER A 650 14.47 25.98 -9.71
N LEU A 651 14.38 24.98 -8.82
CA LEU A 651 13.10 24.37 -8.45
C LEU A 651 12.14 25.40 -7.83
N ILE A 652 12.64 26.26 -6.93
CA ILE A 652 11.83 27.33 -6.34
C ILE A 652 11.39 28.34 -7.41
N GLU A 653 12.29 28.73 -8.32
CA GLU A 653 11.97 29.65 -9.43
C GLU A 653 10.95 29.08 -10.43
N MET A 654 10.88 27.75 -10.56
CA MET A 654 9.92 27.02 -11.42
C MET A 654 8.67 26.61 -10.64
N ASP A 655 8.28 27.39 -9.63
CA ASP A 655 7.09 27.15 -8.80
C ASP A 655 7.00 25.72 -8.26
N TRP A 656 8.15 25.16 -7.86
CA TRP A 656 8.26 23.80 -7.32
C TRP A 656 7.79 22.67 -8.26
N SER A 657 7.80 22.89 -9.58
CA SER A 657 7.49 21.84 -10.58
C SER A 657 8.55 20.73 -10.59
N LEU A 658 8.14 19.50 -10.27
CA LEU A 658 9.01 18.35 -10.36
C LEU A 658 9.28 17.96 -11.82
N LYS A 659 8.27 18.08 -12.70
CA LYS A 659 8.46 17.78 -14.13
C LYS A 659 9.47 18.71 -14.78
N ASP A 660 9.48 19.99 -14.44
CA ASP A 660 10.46 20.94 -14.95
C ASP A 660 11.87 20.60 -14.47
N LEU A 661 12.02 20.22 -13.20
CA LEU A 661 13.30 19.73 -12.69
C LEU A 661 13.76 18.44 -13.39
N HIS A 662 12.86 17.47 -13.61
CA HIS A 662 13.19 16.28 -14.41
C HIS A 662 13.63 16.68 -15.82
N ARG A 663 12.91 17.60 -16.47
CA ARG A 663 13.21 18.07 -17.84
C ARG A 663 14.61 18.63 -17.93
N ILE A 664 15.02 19.52 -17.02
CA ILE A 664 16.37 20.09 -17.00
C ILE A 664 17.44 18.99 -16.86
N ILE A 665 17.19 17.99 -16.01
CA ILE A 665 18.15 16.88 -15.81
C ILE A 665 18.21 15.97 -17.04
N VAL A 666 17.09 15.47 -17.55
CA VAL A 666 17.09 14.46 -18.62
C VAL A 666 17.48 15.04 -19.98
N THR A 667 17.32 16.36 -20.18
CA THR A 667 17.76 17.03 -21.41
C THR A 667 19.26 17.36 -21.42
N SER A 668 19.93 17.30 -20.26
CA SER A 668 21.36 17.57 -20.13
C SER A 668 22.23 16.57 -20.90
N ALA A 669 23.38 17.03 -21.39
CA ALA A 669 24.38 16.16 -21.97
C ALA A 669 24.90 15.13 -20.94
N THR A 670 24.99 15.55 -19.67
CA THR A 670 25.35 14.73 -18.51
C THR A 670 24.49 13.47 -18.41
N TYR A 671 23.16 13.62 -18.48
CA TYR A 671 22.23 12.49 -18.48
C TYR A 671 22.33 11.68 -19.76
N ARG A 672 22.57 12.30 -20.92
CA ARG A 672 22.58 11.66 -22.25
C ARG A 672 23.89 10.96 -22.61
N GLN A 673 24.88 10.91 -21.71
CA GLN A 673 26.14 10.20 -21.92
C GLN A 673 25.94 8.69 -22.11
N SER A 674 26.89 8.06 -22.80
CA SER A 674 27.08 6.61 -22.85
C SER A 674 27.62 6.07 -21.52
N SER A 675 27.21 4.87 -21.12
CA SER A 675 27.82 4.10 -20.02
C SER A 675 29.18 3.46 -20.35
N ALA A 676 29.74 3.70 -21.54
CA ALA A 676 31.02 3.11 -21.97
C ALA A 676 32.15 3.34 -20.95
N LEU A 677 32.87 2.26 -20.64
CA LEU A 677 33.97 2.29 -19.68
C LEU A 677 35.27 2.66 -20.41
N THR A 678 35.94 3.71 -19.94
CA THR A 678 37.31 4.04 -20.34
C THR A 678 38.24 3.70 -19.18
N PRO A 679 39.17 2.72 -19.32
CA PRO A 679 40.00 2.26 -18.20
C PRO A 679 40.76 3.38 -17.48
N SER A 680 41.32 4.34 -18.22
CA SER A 680 42.06 5.48 -17.64
C SER A 680 41.18 6.39 -16.76
N LYS A 681 39.92 6.64 -17.17
CA LYS A 681 38.95 7.41 -16.39
C LYS A 681 38.48 6.63 -15.17
N ALA A 682 38.24 5.33 -15.33
CA ALA A 682 37.83 4.44 -14.24
C ALA A 682 38.91 4.27 -13.15
N SER A 683 40.20 4.35 -13.50
CA SER A 683 41.25 4.35 -12.48
C SER A 683 41.32 5.63 -11.65
N ARG A 684 40.83 6.77 -12.18
CA ARG A 684 40.80 8.06 -11.48
C ARG A 684 39.52 8.25 -10.66
N ASP A 685 38.39 7.84 -11.21
CA ASP A 685 37.08 7.89 -10.56
C ASP A 685 36.35 6.55 -10.76
N PRO A 686 36.72 5.52 -9.96
CA PRO A 686 36.16 4.16 -10.10
C PRO A 686 34.67 4.10 -9.78
N ASP A 687 34.22 4.93 -8.86
CA ASP A 687 32.83 5.02 -8.41
C ASP A 687 31.97 5.90 -9.33
N ASN A 688 32.57 6.56 -10.32
CA ASN A 688 31.91 7.52 -11.22
C ASN A 688 31.22 8.66 -10.46
N LYS A 689 31.84 9.17 -9.38
CA LYS A 689 31.31 10.23 -8.51
C LYS A 689 31.07 11.55 -9.27
N PHE A 690 31.92 11.84 -10.25
CA PHE A 690 31.84 13.07 -11.05
C PHE A 690 31.02 12.90 -12.34
N LEU A 691 30.41 11.72 -12.55
CA LEU A 691 29.59 11.41 -13.73
C LEU A 691 30.28 11.66 -15.07
N TRP A 692 31.53 11.20 -15.21
CA TRP A 692 32.24 11.23 -16.50
C TRP A 692 31.64 10.28 -17.54
N ARG A 693 30.66 9.45 -17.14
CA ARG A 693 29.79 8.62 -17.97
C ARG A 693 28.43 8.46 -17.29
N TYR A 694 27.43 7.98 -18.03
CA TYR A 694 26.17 7.57 -17.41
C TYR A 694 26.41 6.31 -16.54
N PRO A 695 25.95 6.28 -15.27
CA PRO A 695 26.14 5.13 -14.40
C PRO A 695 25.26 3.95 -14.85
N ARG A 696 25.84 2.74 -14.89
CA ARG A 696 25.04 1.53 -15.14
C ARG A 696 24.15 1.26 -13.93
N ARG A 697 22.86 1.61 -14.04
CA ARG A 697 21.89 1.56 -12.94
C ARG A 697 21.00 0.33 -13.05
N ARG A 698 20.90 -0.47 -11.99
CA ARG A 698 19.99 -1.63 -11.97
C ARG A 698 18.54 -1.14 -11.89
N LEU A 699 17.64 -1.75 -12.66
CA LEU A 699 16.21 -1.52 -12.54
C LEU A 699 15.68 -2.02 -11.18
N GLU A 700 14.75 -1.28 -10.62
CA GLU A 700 14.03 -1.66 -9.42
C GLU A 700 13.11 -2.87 -9.71
N ALA A 701 12.77 -3.61 -8.65
CA ALA A 701 11.96 -4.80 -8.77
C ALA A 701 10.63 -4.56 -9.50
N GLU A 702 10.00 -3.41 -9.25
CA GLU A 702 8.75 -3.00 -9.89
C GLU A 702 8.92 -2.80 -11.39
N ALA A 703 9.98 -2.11 -11.84
CA ALA A 703 10.25 -1.90 -13.26
C ALA A 703 10.60 -3.22 -13.97
N LEU A 704 11.33 -4.12 -13.31
CA LEU A 704 11.60 -5.47 -13.85
C LEU A 704 10.32 -6.29 -14.03
N TYR A 705 9.45 -6.28 -13.02
CA TYR A 705 8.18 -6.99 -13.05
C TYR A 705 7.25 -6.41 -14.12
N ASP A 706 7.08 -5.09 -14.11
CA ASP A 706 6.21 -4.37 -15.05
C ASP A 706 6.73 -4.48 -16.50
N SER A 707 8.05 -4.56 -16.70
CA SER A 707 8.63 -4.85 -18.02
C SER A 707 8.19 -6.22 -18.54
N MET A 708 8.32 -7.28 -17.75
CA MET A 708 7.87 -8.62 -18.16
C MET A 708 6.36 -8.65 -18.41
N LEU A 709 5.58 -7.98 -17.55
CA LEU A 709 4.13 -7.91 -17.64
C LEU A 709 3.66 -7.17 -18.90
N SER A 710 4.27 -6.02 -19.20
CA SER A 710 4.00 -5.20 -20.38
C SER A 710 4.36 -5.95 -21.67
N LEU A 711 5.56 -6.56 -21.72
CA LEU A 711 6.02 -7.34 -22.87
C LEU A 711 5.10 -8.53 -23.16
N ALA A 712 4.61 -9.20 -22.11
CA ALA A 712 3.62 -10.27 -22.23
C ALA A 712 2.21 -9.80 -22.66
N GLY A 713 2.00 -8.51 -22.91
CA GLY A 713 0.72 -7.93 -23.33
C GLY A 713 -0.35 -7.96 -22.24
N LYS A 714 0.04 -8.03 -20.97
CA LYS A 714 -0.89 -8.11 -19.83
C LYS A 714 -1.26 -6.76 -19.25
N VAL A 715 -0.46 -5.73 -19.49
CA VAL A 715 -0.79 -4.34 -19.14
C VAL A 715 -0.71 -3.50 -20.41
N PRO A 716 -1.82 -2.91 -20.87
CA PRO A 716 -1.79 -1.98 -21.99
C PRO A 716 -1.16 -0.66 -21.53
N ARG A 717 -0.14 -0.19 -22.26
CA ARG A 717 0.43 1.14 -22.06
C ARG A 717 -0.65 2.17 -22.42
N GLN A 718 -0.98 3.06 -21.50
CA GLN A 718 -1.95 4.12 -21.75
C GLN A 718 -1.31 5.26 -22.56
N LEU A 719 -2.12 5.89 -23.42
CA LEU A 719 -1.67 7.02 -24.22
C LEU A 719 -1.31 8.22 -23.32
N SER A 720 -0.24 8.92 -23.69
CA SER A 720 0.19 10.14 -23.00
C SER A 720 -0.89 11.24 -23.07
N GLY A 721 -1.01 12.03 -22.01
CA GLY A 721 -2.04 13.07 -21.85
C GLY A 721 -3.40 12.56 -21.36
N GLN A 722 -3.62 11.25 -21.27
CA GLN A 722 -4.84 10.69 -20.68
C GLN A 722 -4.73 10.57 -19.16
N PRO A 723 -5.84 10.72 -18.41
CA PRO A 723 -5.88 10.36 -16.99
C PRO A 723 -5.53 8.89 -16.77
N LEU A 724 -4.86 8.59 -15.65
CA LEU A 724 -4.56 7.22 -15.25
C LEU A 724 -5.85 6.42 -15.05
N ASP A 725 -5.92 5.25 -15.67
CA ASP A 725 -7.02 4.31 -15.50
C ASP A 725 -6.54 3.12 -14.65
N ASN A 726 -6.85 3.18 -13.36
CA ASN A 726 -6.44 2.15 -12.40
C ASN A 726 -6.92 0.74 -12.78
N SER A 727 -8.00 0.62 -13.58
CA SER A 727 -8.48 -0.69 -14.04
C SER A 727 -7.53 -1.37 -15.03
N LYS A 728 -6.71 -0.58 -15.73
CA LYS A 728 -5.66 -1.03 -16.66
C LYS A 728 -4.31 -1.24 -15.97
N SER A 729 -4.04 -0.51 -14.89
CA SER A 729 -2.80 -0.63 -14.11
C SER A 729 -2.85 -1.64 -12.96
N LYS A 730 -4.02 -2.16 -12.60
CA LYS A 730 -4.26 -3.06 -11.44
C LYS A 730 -3.31 -4.26 -11.29
N ASP A 731 -2.69 -4.69 -12.39
CA ASP A 731 -1.80 -5.85 -12.42
C ASP A 731 -0.31 -5.45 -12.29
N ARG A 732 0.02 -4.16 -12.35
CA ARG A 732 1.37 -3.63 -12.12
C ARG A 732 1.85 -3.90 -10.70
N ALA A 733 3.16 -3.95 -10.52
CA ALA A 733 3.82 -4.18 -9.24
C ALA A 733 3.28 -3.29 -8.11
N MET A 734 2.96 -2.03 -8.42
CA MET A 734 2.43 -1.05 -7.47
C MET A 734 1.05 -1.42 -6.87
N TYR A 735 0.28 -2.30 -7.53
CA TYR A 735 -1.12 -2.65 -7.15
C TYR A 735 -1.34 -4.15 -6.91
N ILE A 736 -0.43 -5.01 -7.39
CA ILE A 736 -0.61 -6.46 -7.44
C ILE A 736 -0.70 -7.15 -6.07
N LEU A 737 0.03 -6.69 -5.04
CA LEU A 737 0.00 -7.34 -3.72
C LEU A 737 -1.26 -7.00 -2.91
N THR A 738 -1.99 -5.95 -3.28
CA THR A 738 -3.26 -5.54 -2.68
C THR A 738 -4.48 -6.01 -3.47
N SER A 739 -4.33 -6.32 -4.76
CA SER A 739 -5.48 -6.57 -5.64
C SER A 739 -6.02 -8.01 -5.60
N GLY A 740 -5.32 -8.96 -4.98
CA GLY A 740 -5.68 -10.39 -5.00
C GLY A 740 -5.67 -11.03 -6.40
N ARG A 741 -5.20 -10.28 -7.43
CA ARG A 741 -5.30 -10.61 -8.86
C ARG A 741 -4.02 -11.17 -9.46
N SER A 742 -3.06 -11.57 -8.63
CA SER A 742 -1.87 -12.29 -9.11
C SER A 742 -2.29 -13.49 -9.97
N PRO A 743 -1.58 -13.79 -11.08
CA PRO A 743 -1.82 -15.02 -11.83
C PRO A 743 -1.91 -16.22 -10.86
N ARG A 744 -2.84 -17.15 -11.11
CA ARG A 744 -3.12 -18.26 -10.18
C ARG A 744 -1.82 -18.98 -9.81
N GLY A 745 -1.53 -19.06 -8.50
CA GLY A 745 -0.32 -19.70 -7.98
C GLY A 745 0.97 -18.85 -8.01
N MET A 746 0.94 -17.62 -8.53
CA MET A 746 2.14 -16.78 -8.67
C MET A 746 2.34 -15.75 -7.56
N GLY A 747 1.37 -15.53 -6.66
CA GLY A 747 1.50 -14.51 -5.62
C GLY A 747 2.73 -14.68 -4.71
N ILE A 748 3.15 -15.92 -4.44
CA ILE A 748 4.39 -16.20 -3.68
C ILE A 748 5.64 -15.82 -4.50
N GLU A 749 5.66 -16.15 -5.78
CA GLU A 749 6.81 -15.88 -6.66
C GLU A 749 6.98 -14.38 -6.93
N ILE A 750 5.87 -13.63 -7.03
CA ILE A 750 5.91 -12.16 -7.13
C ILE A 750 6.51 -11.55 -5.86
N ARG A 751 6.08 -11.96 -4.68
CA ARG A 751 6.67 -11.46 -3.41
C ARG A 751 8.15 -11.80 -3.28
N LYS A 752 8.56 -13.01 -3.69
CA LYS A 752 9.98 -13.41 -3.74
C LYS A 752 10.77 -12.50 -4.67
N MET A 753 10.25 -12.23 -5.87
CA MET A 753 10.89 -11.33 -6.83
C MET A 753 11.06 -9.94 -6.23
N LEU A 754 9.97 -9.33 -5.77
CA LEU A 754 10.00 -7.98 -5.23
C LEU A 754 11.08 -7.87 -4.13
N HIS A 755 11.06 -8.77 -3.17
CA HIS A 755 12.05 -8.77 -2.09
C HIS A 755 13.49 -8.98 -2.59
N LEU A 756 13.72 -9.96 -3.47
CA LEU A 756 15.05 -10.32 -3.96
C LEU A 756 15.70 -9.21 -4.79
N PHE A 757 14.89 -8.39 -5.46
CA PHE A 757 15.32 -7.26 -6.28
C PHE A 757 15.17 -5.91 -5.56
N GLY A 758 15.17 -5.91 -4.22
CA GLY A 758 15.38 -4.71 -3.40
C GLY A 758 14.11 -3.95 -2.99
N TYR A 759 12.90 -4.49 -3.20
CA TYR A 759 11.70 -3.94 -2.57
C TYR A 759 11.77 -4.14 -1.05
N ASP A 760 11.59 -3.06 -0.30
CA ASP A 760 11.59 -3.09 1.15
C ASP A 760 10.17 -2.97 1.73
N PRO A 761 9.63 -4.03 2.37
CA PRO A 761 8.37 -4.02 3.10
C PRO A 761 8.54 -3.71 4.61
N SER A 762 9.63 -3.09 5.04
CA SER A 762 9.88 -2.74 6.45
C SER A 762 8.84 -1.76 7.00
N GLY A 763 8.38 -0.83 6.17
CA GLY A 763 7.52 0.27 6.60
C GLY A 763 8.27 1.37 7.33
N VAL A 764 9.60 1.42 7.26
CA VAL A 764 10.40 2.58 7.68
C VAL A 764 10.85 3.39 6.47
N PRO A 765 11.26 4.66 6.62
CA PRO A 765 11.64 5.48 5.47
C PRO A 765 12.83 4.84 4.74
N VAL A 766 12.69 4.62 3.44
CA VAL A 766 13.76 4.09 2.60
C VAL A 766 14.24 5.17 1.65
N HIS A 767 15.36 5.79 1.99
CA HIS A 767 15.95 6.86 1.17
C HIS A 767 16.87 6.32 0.07
N GLN A 768 17.39 5.10 0.25
CA GLN A 768 18.17 4.38 -0.76
C GLN A 768 17.93 2.88 -0.58
N ARG A 769 17.60 2.18 -1.67
CA ARG A 769 17.42 0.72 -1.65
C ARG A 769 18.75 0.00 -1.81
N ASP A 770 18.82 -1.24 -1.32
CA ASP A 770 19.95 -2.10 -1.60
C ASP A 770 19.95 -2.53 -3.09
N HIS A 771 21.06 -2.23 -3.78
CA HIS A 771 21.30 -2.61 -5.17
C HIS A 771 22.31 -3.76 -5.31
N SER A 772 22.61 -4.47 -4.23
CA SER A 772 23.54 -5.60 -4.24
C SER A 772 23.19 -6.66 -5.29
N VAL A 773 24.23 -7.09 -6.01
CA VAL A 773 24.15 -8.19 -6.98
C VAL A 773 24.49 -9.47 -6.24
N ASN A 774 23.57 -10.42 -6.24
CA ASN A 774 23.77 -11.71 -5.57
C ASN A 774 23.41 -12.90 -6.46
N THR A 775 23.99 -14.06 -6.17
CA THR A 775 23.77 -15.29 -6.94
C THR A 775 22.30 -15.72 -6.97
N ALA A 776 21.55 -15.42 -5.91
CA ALA A 776 20.12 -15.75 -5.83
C ALA A 776 19.29 -15.00 -6.90
N GLN A 777 19.63 -13.74 -7.21
CA GLN A 777 19.01 -12.98 -8.31
C GLN A 777 19.25 -13.66 -9.67
N SER A 778 20.47 -14.11 -9.95
CA SER A 778 20.77 -14.84 -11.20
C SER A 778 20.03 -16.17 -11.27
N LEU A 779 19.98 -16.92 -10.16
CA LEU A 779 19.25 -18.19 -10.08
C LEU A 779 17.73 -18.01 -10.20
N PHE A 780 17.19 -16.87 -9.74
CA PHE A 780 15.78 -16.54 -9.90
C PHE A 780 15.37 -16.52 -11.38
N TRP A 781 16.15 -15.87 -12.24
CA TRP A 781 15.85 -15.83 -13.68
C TRP A 781 15.79 -17.24 -14.32
N LEU A 782 16.67 -18.14 -13.91
CA LEU A 782 16.78 -19.48 -14.51
C LEU A 782 15.71 -20.47 -13.99
N ASN A 783 15.44 -20.42 -12.69
CA ASN A 783 14.72 -21.47 -11.98
C ASN A 783 13.31 -21.08 -11.52
N ASN A 784 12.97 -19.80 -11.53
CA ASN A 784 11.68 -19.34 -11.04
C ASN A 784 10.56 -19.49 -12.09
N LYS A 785 9.36 -19.83 -11.63
CA LYS A 785 8.17 -20.01 -12.48
C LYS A 785 7.66 -18.69 -13.05
N LEU A 786 7.86 -17.57 -12.37
CA LEU A 786 7.36 -16.26 -12.76
C LEU A 786 7.98 -15.72 -14.07
N PRO A 787 9.32 -15.58 -14.20
CA PRO A 787 9.91 -15.13 -15.46
C PRO A 787 9.65 -16.12 -16.60
N ARG A 788 9.60 -17.43 -16.32
CA ARG A 788 9.23 -18.45 -17.31
C ARG A 788 7.81 -18.25 -17.84
N TYR A 789 6.85 -17.94 -16.97
CA TYR A 789 5.47 -17.68 -17.37
C TYR A 789 5.37 -16.50 -18.32
N TYR A 790 6.01 -15.37 -17.99
CA TYR A 790 5.99 -14.20 -18.88
C TYR A 790 6.77 -14.43 -20.17
N ALA A 791 7.87 -15.20 -20.13
CA ALA A 791 8.58 -15.60 -21.33
C ALA A 791 7.72 -16.46 -22.26
N THR A 792 6.94 -17.41 -21.71
CA THR A 792 5.96 -18.18 -22.49
C THR A 792 4.88 -17.29 -23.09
N LYS A 793 4.36 -16.29 -22.35
CA LYS A 793 3.35 -15.37 -22.88
C LYS A 793 3.88 -14.45 -23.98
N LEU A 794 5.13 -14.01 -23.88
CA LEU A 794 5.76 -13.28 -24.99
C LEU A 794 6.04 -14.21 -26.18
N ALA A 795 6.44 -15.46 -25.97
CA ALA A 795 6.64 -16.44 -27.04
C ALA A 795 5.35 -16.69 -27.84
N GLU A 796 4.23 -16.95 -27.13
CA GLU A 796 2.90 -17.10 -27.74
C GLU A 796 2.55 -15.88 -28.60
N ARG A 797 2.85 -14.67 -28.10
CA ARG A 797 2.57 -13.42 -28.82
C ARG A 797 3.42 -13.26 -30.07
N LEU A 798 4.72 -13.55 -30.01
CA LEU A 798 5.64 -13.44 -31.16
C LEU A 798 5.32 -14.46 -32.25
N LEU A 799 4.97 -15.69 -31.85
CA LEU A 799 4.58 -16.75 -32.78
C LEU A 799 3.23 -16.48 -33.44
N ALA A 800 2.34 -15.74 -32.77
CA ALA A 800 1.05 -15.33 -33.33
C ALA A 800 1.16 -14.19 -34.36
N ILE A 801 2.32 -13.53 -34.51
CA ILE A 801 2.51 -12.52 -35.55
C ILE A 801 2.68 -13.24 -36.89
N PRO A 802 1.73 -13.06 -37.85
CA PRO A 802 1.83 -13.68 -39.16
C PRO A 802 3.02 -13.10 -39.94
N ASP A 803 3.48 -13.83 -40.95
CA ASP A 803 4.44 -13.36 -41.97
C ASP A 803 5.85 -12.99 -41.49
N LEU A 804 6.18 -13.15 -40.21
CA LEU A 804 7.56 -13.07 -39.74
C LEU A 804 8.29 -14.41 -39.93
N ASN A 805 9.54 -14.36 -40.37
CA ASN A 805 10.46 -15.49 -40.24
C ASN A 805 11.14 -15.46 -38.85
N ASP A 806 11.93 -16.50 -38.54
CA ASP A 806 12.58 -16.59 -37.23
C ASP A 806 13.58 -15.45 -36.97
N GLU A 807 14.30 -14.99 -37.98
CA GLU A 807 15.27 -13.88 -37.85
C GLU A 807 14.59 -12.57 -37.49
N GLN A 808 13.46 -12.31 -38.16
CA GLN A 808 12.62 -11.15 -37.88
C GLN A 808 11.99 -11.26 -36.49
N ARG A 809 11.50 -12.45 -36.08
CA ARG A 809 10.97 -12.66 -34.73
C ARG A 809 12.04 -12.47 -33.65
N VAL A 810 13.26 -12.95 -33.85
CA VAL A 810 14.39 -12.71 -32.93
C VAL A 810 14.68 -11.21 -32.86
N THR A 811 14.74 -10.53 -34.01
CA THR A 811 14.96 -9.08 -34.06
C THR A 811 13.87 -8.31 -33.28
N VAL A 812 12.60 -8.65 -33.50
CA VAL A 812 11.47 -8.05 -32.77
C VAL A 812 11.57 -8.32 -31.27
N ALA A 813 11.91 -9.56 -30.86
CA ALA A 813 12.08 -9.90 -29.45
C ALA A 813 13.18 -9.05 -28.79
N PHE A 814 14.33 -8.89 -29.43
CA PHE A 814 15.43 -8.05 -28.93
C PHE A 814 15.04 -6.57 -28.87
N ARG A 815 14.40 -6.03 -29.92
CA ARG A 815 13.93 -4.64 -29.94
C ARG A 815 12.92 -4.38 -28.82
N MET A 816 11.99 -5.29 -28.58
CA MET A 816 11.01 -5.17 -27.49
C MET A 816 11.67 -5.25 -26.09
N ILE A 817 12.57 -6.22 -25.87
CA ILE A 817 13.10 -6.51 -24.52
C ILE A 817 14.25 -5.56 -24.14
N VAL A 818 15.18 -5.31 -25.06
CA VAL A 818 16.41 -4.55 -24.81
C VAL A 818 16.51 -3.25 -25.62
N GLY A 819 15.52 -2.92 -26.45
CA GLY A 819 15.45 -1.66 -27.18
C GLY A 819 16.33 -1.58 -28.44
N GLN A 820 16.99 -2.67 -28.83
CA GLN A 820 17.93 -2.69 -29.96
C GLN A 820 17.97 -4.06 -30.61
N SER A 821 18.32 -4.11 -31.90
CA SER A 821 18.54 -5.37 -32.63
C SER A 821 19.81 -6.09 -32.16
N PRO A 822 19.86 -7.44 -32.22
CA PRO A 822 21.08 -8.17 -31.89
C PRO A 822 22.13 -7.92 -32.98
N ARG A 823 23.41 -7.84 -32.59
CA ARG A 823 24.53 -7.80 -33.55
C ARG A 823 24.65 -9.15 -34.28
N PRO A 824 25.28 -9.22 -35.46
CA PRO A 824 25.37 -10.45 -36.25
C PRO A 824 25.83 -11.68 -35.46
N LEU A 825 26.90 -11.56 -34.66
CA LEU A 825 27.38 -12.66 -33.82
C LEU A 825 26.35 -13.12 -32.77
N LEU A 826 25.64 -12.17 -32.15
CA LEU A 826 24.62 -12.50 -31.15
C LEU A 826 23.38 -13.11 -31.81
N MET A 827 23.06 -12.71 -33.05
CA MET A 827 22.00 -13.32 -33.86
C MET A 827 22.31 -14.79 -34.12
N GLU A 828 23.52 -15.09 -34.61
CA GLU A 828 23.99 -16.46 -34.87
C GLU A 828 23.96 -17.33 -33.60
N GLN A 829 24.46 -16.81 -32.48
CA GLN A 829 24.42 -17.50 -31.18
C GLN A 829 22.98 -17.76 -30.71
N THR A 830 22.07 -16.82 -30.97
CA THR A 830 20.66 -16.95 -30.60
C THR A 830 19.98 -18.04 -31.41
N PHE A 831 20.24 -18.11 -32.73
CA PHE A 831 19.75 -19.18 -33.59
C PHE A 831 20.27 -20.55 -33.17
N THR A 832 21.58 -20.64 -32.94
CA THR A 832 22.20 -21.87 -32.44
C THR A 832 21.52 -22.36 -31.17
N TYR A 833 21.19 -21.45 -30.25
CA TYR A 833 20.47 -21.79 -29.03
C TYR A 833 19.00 -22.20 -29.28
N LEU A 834 18.31 -21.55 -30.20
CA LEU A 834 16.94 -21.90 -30.58
C LEU A 834 16.87 -23.29 -31.21
N ASP A 835 17.78 -23.61 -32.11
CA ASP A 835 17.89 -24.92 -32.75
C ASP A 835 18.26 -26.00 -31.74
N HIS A 836 19.16 -25.70 -30.80
CA HIS A 836 19.43 -26.61 -29.67
C HIS A 836 18.17 -26.90 -28.84
N CYS A 837 17.33 -25.89 -28.57
CA CYS A 837 16.06 -26.10 -27.86
C CYS A 837 15.09 -26.99 -28.64
N ARG A 838 14.96 -26.77 -29.95
CA ARG A 838 14.07 -27.54 -30.83
C ARG A 838 14.55 -28.97 -31.04
N ILE A 839 15.83 -29.15 -31.37
CA ILE A 839 16.37 -30.42 -31.85
C ILE A 839 16.92 -31.27 -30.70
N VAL A 840 17.74 -30.68 -29.83
CA VAL A 840 18.46 -31.44 -28.79
C VAL A 840 17.59 -31.65 -27.56
N GLN A 841 16.82 -30.63 -27.16
CA GLN A 841 15.91 -30.72 -26.01
C GLN A 841 14.49 -31.19 -26.38
N ASP A 842 14.20 -31.39 -27.67
CA ASP A 842 12.90 -31.80 -28.21
C ASP A 842 11.73 -30.96 -27.65
N LEU A 843 11.95 -29.65 -27.54
CA LEU A 843 10.93 -28.72 -27.06
C LEU A 843 10.04 -28.27 -28.22
N GLY A 844 8.72 -28.34 -28.01
CA GLY A 844 7.75 -27.75 -28.93
C GLY A 844 7.99 -26.24 -29.13
N GLU A 845 7.46 -25.70 -30.23
CA GLU A 845 7.80 -24.37 -30.73
C GLU A 845 7.67 -23.24 -29.68
N THR A 846 6.52 -23.15 -29.02
CA THR A 846 6.29 -22.15 -27.95
C THR A 846 7.28 -22.31 -26.79
N SER A 847 7.63 -23.54 -26.42
CA SER A 847 8.57 -23.81 -25.33
C SER A 847 10.01 -23.45 -25.70
N SER A 848 10.41 -23.69 -26.96
CA SER A 848 11.71 -23.29 -27.51
C SER A 848 11.87 -21.77 -27.50
N TRP A 849 10.87 -21.03 -28.02
CA TRP A 849 10.86 -19.57 -27.97
C TRP A 849 10.81 -19.01 -26.54
N ALA A 850 10.06 -19.65 -25.64
CA ALA A 850 10.04 -19.25 -24.24
C ALA A 850 11.42 -19.40 -23.57
N ARG A 851 12.22 -20.41 -23.97
CA ARG A 851 13.59 -20.60 -23.46
C ARG A 851 14.52 -19.49 -23.95
N LEU A 852 14.43 -19.14 -25.24
CA LEU A 852 15.17 -18.02 -25.84
C LEU A 852 14.85 -16.70 -25.12
N ILE A 853 13.57 -16.38 -24.96
CA ILE A 853 13.13 -15.14 -24.28
C ILE A 853 13.61 -15.10 -22.83
N LEU A 854 13.55 -16.23 -22.12
CA LEU A 854 14.06 -16.32 -20.76
C LEU A 854 15.56 -16.01 -20.70
N GLY A 855 16.33 -16.46 -21.71
CA GLY A 855 17.73 -16.09 -21.88
C GLY A 855 17.92 -14.58 -22.00
N ILE A 856 17.09 -13.90 -22.80
CA ILE A 856 17.15 -12.43 -22.95
C ILE A 856 16.76 -11.72 -21.63
N PHE A 857 15.71 -12.17 -20.93
CA PHE A 857 15.34 -11.64 -19.60
C PHE A 857 16.44 -11.81 -18.56
N SER A 858 17.22 -12.89 -18.63
CA SER A 858 18.35 -13.11 -17.72
C SER A 858 19.56 -12.20 -18.00
N SER A 859 19.53 -11.40 -19.07
CA SER A 859 20.66 -10.55 -19.45
C SER A 859 20.76 -9.27 -18.64
N ASP A 860 21.99 -8.79 -18.50
CA ASP A 860 22.32 -7.46 -17.98
C ASP A 860 21.62 -6.32 -18.74
N ASN A 861 21.40 -6.47 -20.05
CA ASN A 861 20.74 -5.45 -20.85
C ASN A 861 19.26 -5.29 -20.49
N PHE A 862 18.61 -6.37 -20.04
CA PHE A 862 17.27 -6.30 -19.53
C PHE A 862 17.25 -5.66 -18.14
N SER A 863 18.15 -6.09 -17.26
CA SER A 863 18.11 -5.73 -15.84
C SER A 863 18.71 -4.36 -15.50
N TYR A 864 19.43 -3.72 -16.43
CA TYR A 864 20.11 -2.44 -16.19
C TYR A 864 19.75 -1.38 -17.23
N LEU A 865 19.87 -0.13 -16.80
CA LEU A 865 19.99 1.04 -17.65
C LEU A 865 21.46 1.29 -17.95
N LYS A 866 21.73 1.72 -19.18
CA LYS A 866 23.04 1.99 -19.73
C LYS A 866 23.01 3.31 -20.48
#